data_AF-A0A9W8B045-F1
#
_entry.id   AF-A0A9W8B045-F1
#
_cell.length_a   1.000
_cell.length_b   1.000
_cell.length_c   1.000
_cell.angle_alpha   90.00
_cell.angle_beta   90.00
_cell.angle_gamma   90.00
#
_symmetry.space_group_name_H-M   'P 1'
#
loop_
_entity.id
_entity.type
_entity.pdbx_description
1 polymer ?
#
loop_
_entity_poly.entity_id
_entity_poly.type
_entity_poly.pdbx_seq_one_letter_code
_entity_poly.pdbx_strand_id
1 'polypeptide(L)'
;MSTRSATFKDDCSRISINLHDIIHVDTVNQLVKVEPLVDMGQITAHLVPLGWSLAVMVEMEDLTVGGLLMGVGLEVNSHIFGLMFETVERYELVLGDGSLVTCSRTENADLFHALPMSHGTLGFLVSAELKIIPCKPYMHLTYEPCYTLDEMADKVTEYCESDNPPSFLEVTVYSKETSVIMLGEFADVKTAEQKAKVNSVNHWWKPWFYKHVEGFLESGGGDEYIPLRHYFHRHTRSIFWKLEELVPFGNHPLYRYLLGWLGAPKIAFLKLFTHTPEIRRRAIETAVYQDVIVPMRTIRETVILFHEEFEFYPLLFYPVKLFVQPDGYQGLIRNPTQPKEGSNPPWEMYFDLGVYGIPGPIKRGEKWDCNKANRAMEKFTRDNTGMQLMYADTWQTKEEFEEMFDHTLYRKCREKYHAVGAFPEVWDKQSGLGAADVKKLREAGFYTVESVAYTPKKQLLNIKGISEAKADKILAEASKLVHLGFMTATEFHLKRADLMSISTGSKDLDQLLGGGIETGSITEIFGEFRTGKSQLCHTLAVTCQLPSEMGGGEGKCIYIDTEGTFRPNRLLSIAARYGLDGDEVLDNVVYARAYNSDHQSALLIQASAMMAESRFSLLIVDSAMALYRTDYSGRGELSARQMHLARFLRMLLRLADEFGVAVVITNQVVAQVDGGMAMFNADPKKPIGGNIMAHASTTRLYLRKGRGENRVCKIYDSPCLPEAEAVFAINDDGIGDPKD
;
A
#
# COMPACT_ATOMS: atom_id res chain seq x y z
N MET A 1 9.09 6.36 17.65
CA MET A 1 9.70 7.22 16.60
C MET A 1 8.96 7.19 15.27
N SER A 2 8.40 6.05 14.84
CA SER A 2 7.52 5.94 13.65
C SER A 2 6.44 7.04 13.53
N THR A 3 6.47 7.80 12.42
CA THR A 3 5.41 8.66 11.90
C THR A 3 4.22 7.88 11.37
N ARG A 4 4.39 6.59 11.10
CA ARG A 4 3.42 5.71 10.46
C ARG A 4 2.06 5.60 11.16
N SER A 5 1.00 5.56 10.36
CA SER A 5 -0.34 5.27 10.82
C SER A 5 -0.44 3.77 10.85
N ALA A 6 -0.65 3.20 12.04
CA ALA A 6 -0.87 1.77 12.17
C ALA A 6 -2.29 1.39 11.71
N THR A 7 -2.71 1.84 10.52
CA THR A 7 -4.04 1.60 9.94
C THR A 7 -4.34 0.11 9.79
N PHE A 8 -3.30 -0.73 9.63
CA PHE A 8 -3.46 -2.19 9.66
C PHE A 8 -4.14 -2.68 10.96
N LYS A 9 -3.97 -1.96 12.08
CA LYS A 9 -4.60 -2.28 13.37
C LYS A 9 -6.09 -2.00 13.41
N ASP A 10 -6.64 -1.23 12.46
CA ASP A 10 -8.08 -1.00 12.34
C ASP A 10 -8.77 -2.20 11.67
N ASP A 11 -8.03 -2.95 10.86
CA ASP A 11 -8.50 -4.11 10.10
C ASP A 11 -8.17 -5.46 10.78
N CYS A 12 -7.52 -5.44 11.94
CA CYS A 12 -7.15 -6.63 12.73
C CYS A 12 -7.91 -6.70 14.06
N SER A 13 -8.25 -7.90 14.51
CA SER A 13 -8.74 -8.12 15.87
C SER A 13 -7.67 -7.75 16.88
N ARG A 14 -7.97 -6.77 17.74
CA ARG A 14 -7.02 -6.29 18.76
C ARG A 14 -7.10 -7.19 19.99
N ILE A 15 -5.99 -7.84 20.31
CA ILE A 15 -5.84 -8.59 21.55
C ILE A 15 -5.20 -7.68 22.57
N SER A 16 -5.90 -7.46 23.68
CA SER A 16 -5.35 -6.74 24.83
C SER A 16 -4.37 -7.65 25.55
N ILE A 17 -3.09 -7.27 25.51
CA ILE A 17 -2.00 -7.94 26.21
C ILE A 17 -1.58 -6.99 27.34
N ASN A 18 -1.56 -7.48 28.58
CA ASN A 18 -1.15 -6.71 29.76
C ASN A 18 0.06 -7.39 30.40
N LEU A 19 1.17 -7.44 29.66
CA LEU A 19 2.39 -8.14 30.05
C LEU A 19 3.55 -7.12 30.22
N HIS A 20 3.68 -6.55 31.42
CA HIS A 20 4.59 -5.46 31.78
C HIS A 20 5.58 -5.80 32.90
N ASP A 21 5.69 -7.08 33.27
CA ASP A 21 6.46 -7.52 34.43
C ASP A 21 7.87 -8.00 34.06
N ILE A 22 8.81 -7.67 34.94
CA ILE A 22 10.13 -8.32 34.99
C ILE A 22 9.95 -9.58 35.82
N ILE A 23 9.97 -10.75 35.16
CA ILE A 23 9.57 -12.03 35.76
C ILE A 23 10.66 -12.54 36.72
N HIS A 24 11.91 -12.53 36.27
CA HIS A 24 13.03 -13.10 37.03
C HIS A 24 14.37 -12.51 36.59
N VAL A 25 15.27 -12.27 37.55
CA VAL A 25 16.67 -11.88 37.30
C VAL A 25 17.58 -12.97 37.84
N ASP A 26 18.30 -13.64 36.96
CA ASP A 26 19.29 -14.66 37.29
C ASP A 26 20.70 -14.07 37.23
N THR A 27 21.26 -13.75 38.39
CA THR A 27 22.61 -13.18 38.51
C THR A 27 23.72 -14.23 38.35
N VAL A 28 23.39 -15.52 38.44
CA VAL A 28 24.35 -16.62 38.29
C VAL A 28 24.58 -16.89 36.80
N ASN A 29 23.49 -17.03 36.05
CA ASN A 29 23.56 -17.26 34.61
C ASN A 29 23.62 -15.95 33.79
N GLN A 30 23.52 -14.80 34.46
CA GLN A 30 23.52 -13.47 33.83
C GLN A 30 22.37 -13.30 32.82
N LEU A 31 21.16 -13.67 33.23
CA LEU A 31 19.96 -13.59 32.42
C LEU A 31 18.85 -12.79 33.12
N VAL A 32 18.01 -12.12 32.35
CA VAL A 32 16.76 -11.54 32.82
C VAL A 32 15.60 -12.01 31.95
N LYS A 33 14.56 -12.55 32.58
CA LYS A 33 13.31 -12.92 31.92
C LYS A 33 12.31 -11.78 32.05
N VAL A 34 11.85 -11.25 30.93
CA VAL A 34 10.94 -10.11 30.89
C VAL A 34 9.77 -10.33 29.95
N GLU A 35 8.68 -9.65 30.25
CA GLU A 35 7.51 -9.55 29.39
C GLU A 35 7.68 -8.50 28.27
N PRO A 36 6.98 -8.63 27.14
CA PRO A 36 7.20 -7.82 25.94
C PRO A 36 6.92 -6.33 26.11
N LEU A 37 6.04 -5.92 27.03
CA LEU A 37 5.67 -4.51 27.22
C LEU A 37 6.43 -3.84 28.37
N VAL A 38 7.43 -4.52 28.95
CA VAL A 38 8.40 -3.87 29.84
C VAL A 38 9.16 -2.82 29.04
N ASP A 39 9.18 -1.58 29.53
CA ASP A 39 9.94 -0.49 28.93
C ASP A 39 11.38 -0.39 29.48
N MET A 40 12.27 0.30 28.75
CA MET A 40 13.66 0.48 29.16
C MET A 40 13.81 1.28 30.46
N GLY A 41 12.85 2.15 30.76
CA GLY A 41 12.75 2.85 32.04
C GLY A 41 12.64 1.87 33.22
N GLN A 42 11.72 0.91 33.11
CA GLN A 42 11.49 -0.17 34.08
C GLN A 42 12.71 -1.08 34.20
N ILE A 43 13.28 -1.53 33.06
CA ILE A 43 14.48 -2.40 33.04
C ILE A 43 15.62 -1.74 33.81
N THR A 44 15.98 -0.52 33.43
CA THR A 44 17.09 0.20 34.06
C THR A 44 16.79 0.51 35.53
N ALA A 45 15.51 0.66 35.92
CA ALA A 45 15.15 1.00 37.30
C ALA A 45 15.29 -0.20 38.22
N HIS A 46 15.11 -1.40 37.66
CA HIS A 46 15.23 -2.65 38.37
C HIS A 46 16.66 -3.20 38.37
N LEU A 47 17.35 -3.21 37.22
CA LEU A 47 18.66 -3.86 37.07
C LEU A 47 19.83 -3.01 37.60
N VAL A 48 19.85 -1.70 37.34
CA VAL A 48 20.99 -0.84 37.69
C VAL A 48 21.28 -0.84 39.21
N PRO A 49 20.28 -0.75 40.11
CA PRO A 49 20.51 -0.86 41.56
C PRO A 49 21.09 -2.22 41.99
N LEU A 50 20.86 -3.27 41.21
CA LEU A 50 21.41 -4.62 41.45
C LEU A 50 22.84 -4.76 40.90
N GLY A 51 23.37 -3.74 40.21
CA GLY A 51 24.69 -3.77 39.57
C GLY A 51 24.69 -4.42 38.18
N TRP A 52 23.52 -4.50 37.52
CA TRP A 52 23.37 -5.13 36.21
C TRP A 52 22.77 -4.17 35.17
N SER A 53 23.12 -4.40 33.91
CA SER A 53 22.52 -3.75 32.73
C SER A 53 22.21 -4.81 31.67
N LEU A 54 21.30 -4.53 30.75
CA LEU A 54 21.22 -5.32 29.51
C LEU A 54 22.54 -5.21 28.73
N ALA A 55 22.91 -6.27 28.02
CA ALA A 55 24.08 -6.28 27.14
C ALA A 55 23.97 -5.21 26.03
N VAL A 56 22.82 -5.14 25.37
CA VAL A 56 22.45 -4.05 24.45
C VAL A 56 21.33 -3.23 25.11
N MET A 57 21.65 -2.02 25.56
CA MET A 57 20.72 -1.11 26.22
C MET A 57 20.28 -0.02 25.25
N VAL A 58 18.96 0.19 25.14
CA VAL A 58 18.38 1.22 24.27
C VAL A 58 18.17 2.53 25.03
N GLU A 59 18.52 3.68 24.42
CA GLU A 59 18.80 4.91 25.18
C GLU A 59 17.60 5.87 25.31
N MET A 60 16.42 5.28 25.43
CA MET A 60 15.13 5.96 25.56
C MET A 60 14.21 5.21 26.50
N GLU A 61 13.50 5.95 27.36
CA GLU A 61 12.68 5.36 28.43
C GLU A 61 11.45 4.60 27.94
N ASP A 62 10.69 5.18 27.01
CA ASP A 62 9.35 4.70 26.57
C ASP A 62 9.39 3.51 25.58
N LEU A 63 10.57 2.96 25.24
CA LEU A 63 10.69 1.87 24.28
C LEU A 63 10.55 0.50 24.97
N THR A 64 9.66 -0.34 24.43
CA THR A 64 9.35 -1.67 24.98
C THR A 64 10.29 -2.75 24.43
N VAL A 65 10.69 -3.69 25.28
CA VAL A 65 11.54 -4.84 24.92
C VAL A 65 11.01 -5.60 23.71
N GLY A 66 9.73 -5.98 23.69
CA GLY A 66 9.16 -6.77 22.60
C GLY A 66 9.16 -6.05 21.25
N GLY A 67 8.98 -4.71 21.27
CA GLY A 67 9.06 -3.88 20.08
C GLY A 67 10.47 -3.85 19.47
N LEU A 68 11.50 -3.84 20.33
CA LEU A 68 12.90 -3.81 19.91
C LEU A 68 13.39 -5.18 19.43
N LEU A 69 12.96 -6.27 20.08
CA LEU A 69 13.33 -7.63 19.66
C LEU A 69 12.70 -8.05 18.33
N MET A 70 11.43 -7.71 18.11
CA MET A 70 10.70 -8.11 16.89
C MET A 70 10.82 -7.08 15.75
N GLY A 71 11.17 -5.84 16.06
CA GLY A 71 11.57 -4.83 15.07
C GLY A 71 13.07 -4.92 14.86
N VAL A 72 13.80 -3.92 15.33
CA VAL A 72 15.26 -3.93 15.50
C VAL A 72 15.60 -3.14 16.75
N GLY A 73 16.52 -3.68 17.54
CA GLY A 73 17.15 -2.97 18.66
C GLY A 73 18.66 -2.94 18.43
N LEU A 74 19.23 -1.74 18.41
CA LEU A 74 20.67 -1.49 18.34
C LEU A 74 20.95 -0.16 19.03
N GLU A 75 22.14 0.01 19.59
CA GLU A 75 22.65 1.27 20.13
C GLU A 75 24.19 1.16 20.34
N VAL A 76 24.75 2.09 21.10
CA VAL A 76 26.13 2.21 21.64
C VAL A 76 26.92 0.95 22.02
N ASN A 77 26.28 -0.19 22.31
CA ASN A 77 26.96 -1.45 22.68
C ASN A 77 26.98 -2.47 21.53
N SER A 78 26.31 -2.15 20.42
CA SER A 78 26.10 -3.07 19.32
C SER A 78 27.37 -3.39 18.54
N HIS A 79 28.44 -2.58 18.66
CA HIS A 79 29.76 -2.90 18.13
C HIS A 79 30.46 -4.03 18.90
N ILE A 80 29.95 -4.42 20.08
CA ILE A 80 30.45 -5.57 20.85
C ILE A 80 29.48 -6.76 20.72
N PHE A 81 28.22 -6.55 21.06
CA PHE A 81 27.22 -7.62 21.20
C PHE A 81 26.32 -7.81 19.97
N GLY A 82 26.45 -6.95 18.96
CA GLY A 82 25.59 -6.95 17.78
C GLY A 82 24.20 -6.39 18.04
N LEU A 83 23.21 -6.89 17.30
CA LEU A 83 21.82 -6.48 17.44
C LEU A 83 21.21 -7.08 18.72
N MET A 84 20.22 -6.39 19.31
CA MET A 84 19.65 -6.77 20.60
C MET A 84 19.11 -8.22 20.63
N PHE A 85 18.55 -8.70 19.52
CA PHE A 85 18.05 -10.08 19.45
C PHE A 85 19.16 -11.15 19.55
N GLU A 86 20.42 -10.81 19.26
CA GLU A 86 21.55 -11.74 19.40
C GLU A 86 21.86 -12.05 20.87
N THR A 87 21.45 -11.13 21.76
CA THR A 87 21.60 -11.26 23.21
C THR A 87 20.46 -12.06 23.86
N VAL A 88 19.48 -12.52 23.07
CA VAL A 88 18.38 -13.34 23.55
C VAL A 88 18.79 -14.81 23.56
N GLU A 89 18.54 -15.48 24.67
CA GLU A 89 18.73 -16.93 24.80
C GLU A 89 17.46 -17.72 24.46
N ARG A 90 16.29 -17.16 24.78
CA ARG A 90 15.00 -17.85 24.64
C ARG A 90 13.83 -16.89 24.42
N TYR A 91 12.88 -17.28 23.59
CA TYR A 91 11.57 -16.65 23.44
C TYR A 91 10.43 -17.61 23.80
N GLU A 92 9.33 -17.06 24.30
CA GLU A 92 8.04 -17.76 24.44
C GLU A 92 6.98 -17.01 23.63
N LEU A 93 6.29 -17.72 22.74
CA LEU A 93 5.34 -17.14 21.79
C LEU A 93 4.02 -17.92 21.75
N VAL A 94 2.91 -17.19 21.59
CA VAL A 94 1.63 -17.78 21.18
C VAL A 94 1.51 -17.73 19.66
N LEU A 95 1.34 -18.89 19.04
CA LEU A 95 1.25 -19.06 17.59
C LEU A 95 -0.18 -18.79 17.05
N GLY A 96 -0.35 -18.84 15.72
CA GLY A 96 -1.63 -18.55 15.06
C GLY A 96 -2.75 -19.54 15.38
N ASP A 97 -2.40 -20.75 15.83
CA ASP A 97 -3.33 -21.78 16.30
C ASP A 97 -3.66 -21.67 17.80
N GLY A 98 -3.07 -20.70 18.50
CA GLY A 98 -3.24 -20.48 19.94
C GLY A 98 -2.32 -21.31 20.83
N SER A 99 -1.43 -22.13 20.28
CA SER A 99 -0.45 -22.90 21.05
C SER A 99 0.65 -22.00 21.61
N LEU A 100 1.13 -22.31 22.83
CA LEU A 100 2.30 -21.66 23.44
C LEU A 100 3.55 -22.48 23.13
N VAL A 101 4.52 -21.86 22.48
CA VAL A 101 5.76 -22.50 22.05
C VAL A 101 6.97 -21.74 22.60
N THR A 102 7.98 -22.49 23.00
CA THR A 102 9.32 -21.97 23.29
C THR A 102 10.21 -22.10 22.06
N CYS A 103 11.04 -21.10 21.80
CA CYS A 103 12.17 -21.27 20.88
C CYS A 103 13.48 -20.70 21.45
N SER A 104 14.59 -21.32 21.07
CA SER A 104 15.97 -21.00 21.41
C SER A 104 16.88 -21.40 20.24
N ARG A 105 18.20 -21.21 20.38
CA ARG A 105 19.17 -21.65 19.36
C ARG A 105 19.19 -23.17 19.11
N THR A 106 18.60 -23.98 20.02
CA THR A 106 18.56 -25.45 19.92
C THR A 106 17.14 -26.01 19.85
N GLU A 107 16.15 -25.32 20.42
CA GLU A 107 14.74 -25.71 20.42
C GLU A 107 13.96 -24.82 19.44
N ASN A 108 13.27 -25.41 18.45
CA ASN A 108 12.57 -24.63 17.40
C ASN A 108 13.44 -23.52 16.80
N ALA A 109 14.69 -23.86 16.48
CA ALA A 109 15.71 -22.92 16.03
C ALA A 109 15.30 -22.16 14.75
N ASP A 110 14.51 -22.79 13.87
CA ASP A 110 13.97 -22.14 12.68
C ASP A 110 13.10 -20.93 13.04
N LEU A 111 12.20 -21.09 14.03
CA LEU A 111 11.40 -20.00 14.55
C LEU A 111 12.28 -18.96 15.25
N PHE A 112 13.22 -19.37 16.10
CA PHE A 112 14.12 -18.46 16.82
C PHE A 112 14.83 -17.48 15.86
N HIS A 113 15.41 -18.00 14.78
CA HIS A 113 16.14 -17.19 13.80
C HIS A 113 15.22 -16.41 12.83
N ALA A 114 13.95 -16.79 12.68
CA ALA A 114 12.98 -16.08 11.82
C ALA A 114 12.25 -14.92 12.52
N LEU A 115 12.30 -14.83 13.85
CA LEU A 115 11.59 -13.81 14.64
C LEU A 115 12.14 -12.38 14.52
N PRO A 116 13.47 -12.14 14.48
CA PRO A 116 14.01 -10.80 14.30
C PRO A 116 13.45 -10.15 13.04
N MET A 117 13.10 -8.85 13.13
CA MET A 117 12.47 -8.09 12.05
C MET A 117 11.10 -8.61 11.57
N SER A 118 10.51 -9.63 12.20
CA SER A 118 9.18 -10.14 11.82
C SER A 118 8.03 -9.22 12.27
N HIS A 119 8.28 -8.22 13.11
CA HIS A 119 7.28 -7.32 13.70
C HIS A 119 6.09 -8.06 14.35
N GLY A 120 6.29 -9.26 14.89
CA GLY A 120 5.23 -10.08 15.49
C GLY A 120 4.20 -10.55 14.45
N THR A 121 4.67 -10.97 13.27
CA THR A 121 3.84 -11.58 12.22
C THR A 121 3.91 -13.10 12.21
N LEU A 122 4.76 -13.70 13.06
CA LEU A 122 4.88 -15.15 13.25
C LEU A 122 4.17 -15.64 14.53
N GLY A 123 3.96 -14.76 15.51
CA GLY A 123 3.32 -15.08 16.79
C GLY A 123 3.31 -13.88 17.74
N PHE A 124 2.57 -13.99 18.83
CA PHE A 124 2.59 -13.01 19.94
C PHE A 124 3.68 -13.37 20.93
N LEU A 125 4.66 -12.48 21.10
CA LEU A 125 5.67 -12.64 22.15
C LEU A 125 5.02 -12.54 23.52
N VAL A 126 5.32 -13.48 24.41
CA VAL A 126 4.82 -13.53 25.81
C VAL A 126 5.94 -13.24 26.79
N SER A 127 7.13 -13.79 26.56
CA SER A 127 8.32 -13.49 27.35
C SER A 127 9.60 -13.69 26.54
N ALA A 128 10.68 -13.03 26.96
CA ALA A 128 12.01 -13.19 26.42
C ALA A 128 13.06 -13.24 27.54
N GLU A 129 14.09 -14.08 27.37
CA GLU A 129 15.24 -14.17 28.27
C GLU A 129 16.45 -13.50 27.61
N LEU A 130 16.91 -12.40 28.23
CA LEU A 130 17.96 -11.51 27.72
C LEU A 130 19.23 -11.62 28.57
N LYS A 131 20.39 -11.50 27.91
CA LYS A 131 21.68 -11.42 28.59
C LYS A 131 21.88 -10.08 29.30
N ILE A 132 22.33 -10.15 30.57
CA ILE A 132 22.75 -9.00 31.37
C ILE A 132 24.25 -8.99 31.58
N ILE A 133 24.82 -7.80 31.77
CA ILE A 133 26.24 -7.55 32.02
C ILE A 133 26.41 -6.75 33.32
N PRO A 134 27.53 -6.93 34.04
CA PRO A 134 27.80 -6.14 35.23
C PRO A 134 28.00 -4.66 34.85
N CYS A 135 27.42 -3.75 35.63
CA CYS A 135 27.54 -2.32 35.43
C CYS A 135 28.01 -1.59 36.70
N LYS A 136 28.62 -0.41 36.53
CA LYS A 136 28.97 0.49 37.64
C LYS A 136 28.02 1.70 37.71
N PRO A 137 27.95 2.43 38.83
CA PRO A 137 26.96 3.49 39.02
C PRO A 137 27.12 4.70 38.07
N TYR A 138 28.29 4.88 37.47
CA TYR A 138 28.59 5.99 36.56
C TYR A 138 29.14 5.48 35.22
N MET A 139 28.89 6.26 34.19
CA MET A 139 29.54 6.17 32.88
C MET A 139 30.61 7.25 32.80
N HIS A 140 31.86 6.87 32.59
CA HIS A 140 32.92 7.82 32.22
C HIS A 140 32.89 7.98 30.71
N LEU A 141 32.55 9.18 30.24
CA LEU A 141 32.40 9.50 28.83
C LEU A 141 33.54 10.43 28.40
N THR A 142 34.24 10.06 27.32
CA THR A 142 35.28 10.87 26.68
C THR A 142 34.77 11.38 25.34
N TYR A 143 34.99 12.66 25.07
CA TYR A 143 34.57 13.34 23.84
C TYR A 143 35.79 13.69 22.98
N GLU A 144 35.81 13.15 21.77
CA GLU A 144 36.86 13.40 20.79
C GLU A 144 36.26 14.09 19.55
N PRO A 145 36.44 15.41 19.39
CA PRO A 145 36.01 16.09 18.18
C PRO A 145 36.92 15.69 17.01
N CYS A 146 36.31 15.48 15.85
CA CYS A 146 36.96 15.25 14.58
C CYS A 146 36.56 16.36 13.61
N TYR A 147 37.51 16.82 12.80
CA TYR A 147 37.33 17.95 11.89
C TYR A 147 37.41 17.55 10.41
N THR A 148 37.57 16.26 10.14
CA THR A 148 37.41 15.68 8.80
C THR A 148 36.66 14.36 8.86
N LEU A 149 35.99 14.01 7.77
CA LEU A 149 35.28 12.74 7.64
C LEU A 149 36.23 11.54 7.64
N ASP A 150 37.40 11.67 7.02
CA ASP A 150 38.41 10.60 6.97
C ASP A 150 38.96 10.32 8.38
N GLU A 151 39.25 11.36 9.18
CA GLU A 151 39.66 11.21 10.59
C GLU A 151 38.61 10.47 11.43
N MET A 152 37.32 10.80 11.25
CA MET A 152 36.23 10.14 11.96
C MET A 152 36.13 8.66 11.55
N ALA A 153 36.15 8.36 10.24
CA ALA A 153 36.06 7.00 9.75
C ALA A 153 37.23 6.13 10.25
N ASP A 154 38.46 6.65 10.21
CA ASP A 154 39.66 5.94 10.64
C ASP A 154 39.62 5.64 12.14
N LYS A 155 39.34 6.64 12.99
CA LYS A 155 39.26 6.48 14.45
C LYS A 155 38.18 5.50 14.88
N VAL A 156 36.98 5.62 14.31
CA VAL A 156 35.87 4.71 14.65
C VAL A 156 36.22 3.28 14.25
N THR A 157 36.84 3.10 13.07
CA THR A 157 37.31 1.78 12.62
C THR A 157 38.36 1.21 13.57
N GLU A 158 39.35 2.02 13.96
CA GLU A 158 40.38 1.63 14.94
C GLU A 158 39.77 1.21 16.28
N TYR A 159 38.85 1.99 16.85
CA TYR A 159 38.20 1.63 18.12
C TYR A 159 37.38 0.35 18.02
N CYS A 160 36.62 0.19 16.93
CA CYS A 160 35.78 -0.99 16.68
C CYS A 160 36.58 -2.28 16.46
N GLU A 161 37.76 -2.18 15.85
CA GLU A 161 38.61 -3.32 15.52
C GLU A 161 39.72 -3.61 16.54
N SER A 162 39.88 -2.74 17.55
CA SER A 162 40.85 -2.93 18.63
C SER A 162 40.57 -4.21 19.44
N ASP A 163 41.63 -4.78 20.03
CA ASP A 163 41.51 -5.98 20.88
C ASP A 163 40.68 -5.75 22.15
N ASN A 164 40.65 -4.50 22.63
CA ASN A 164 39.87 -4.06 23.79
C ASN A 164 39.02 -2.85 23.38
N PRO A 165 37.91 -3.07 22.65
CA PRO A 165 37.06 -1.98 22.21
C PRO A 165 36.42 -1.28 23.43
N PRO A 166 36.14 0.03 23.33
CA PRO A 166 35.44 0.76 24.37
C PRO A 166 34.09 0.11 24.64
N SER A 167 33.64 0.06 25.89
CA SER A 167 32.36 -0.55 26.26
C SER A 167 31.18 0.07 25.50
N PHE A 168 31.25 1.39 25.24
CA PHE A 168 30.22 2.16 24.55
C PHE A 168 30.86 3.05 23.48
N LEU A 169 30.28 3.10 22.28
CA LEU A 169 30.75 3.93 21.16
C LEU A 169 29.57 4.56 20.41
N GLU A 170 29.54 5.89 20.36
CA GLU A 170 28.58 6.69 19.59
C GLU A 170 29.32 7.78 18.82
N VAL A 171 28.82 8.15 17.64
CA VAL A 171 29.27 9.37 16.96
C VAL A 171 28.07 10.25 16.64
N THR A 172 28.19 11.55 16.91
CA THR A 172 27.25 12.55 16.38
C THR A 172 27.95 13.38 15.32
N VAL A 173 27.42 13.37 14.10
CA VAL A 173 27.96 14.14 12.97
C VAL A 173 27.22 15.47 12.88
N TYR A 174 27.93 16.59 12.98
CA TYR A 174 27.34 17.94 13.02
C TYR A 174 27.43 18.68 11.69
N SER A 175 28.33 18.26 10.80
CA SER A 175 28.43 18.76 9.44
C SER A 175 29.09 17.72 8.54
N LYS A 176 29.32 18.07 7.26
CA LYS A 176 30.03 17.19 6.31
C LYS A 176 31.44 16.80 6.77
N GLU A 177 32.05 17.63 7.62
CA GLU A 177 33.45 17.50 8.04
C GLU A 177 33.60 17.36 9.56
N THR A 178 32.66 17.89 10.35
CA THR A 178 32.77 17.90 11.82
C THR A 178 31.89 16.86 12.48
N SER A 179 32.47 16.14 13.44
CA SER A 179 31.78 15.13 14.24
C SER A 179 32.40 15.05 15.64
N VAL A 180 31.69 14.43 16.58
CA VAL A 180 32.21 14.14 17.93
C VAL A 180 32.03 12.66 18.20
N ILE A 181 33.15 11.96 18.44
CA ILE A 181 33.18 10.57 18.87
C ILE A 181 33.05 10.54 20.39
N MET A 182 32.18 9.69 20.90
CA MET A 182 31.90 9.50 22.31
C MET A 182 32.27 8.07 22.73
N LEU A 183 33.23 7.96 23.65
CA LEU A 183 33.73 6.70 24.18
C LEU A 183 33.30 6.56 25.63
N GLY A 184 32.54 5.52 25.96
CA GLY A 184 32.01 5.30 27.31
C GLY A 184 32.57 4.06 27.99
N GLU A 185 32.89 4.20 29.28
CA GLU A 185 33.32 3.10 30.15
C GLU A 185 32.60 3.11 31.50
N PHE A 186 32.24 1.93 32.00
CA PHE A 186 31.65 1.81 33.34
C PHE A 186 32.67 2.18 34.43
N ALA A 187 32.35 3.20 35.22
CA ALA A 187 33.24 3.78 36.21
C ALA A 187 32.62 3.93 37.61
N ASP A 188 33.49 3.95 38.62
CA ASP A 188 33.17 4.41 39.97
C ASP A 188 33.75 5.81 40.18
N VAL A 189 33.02 6.69 40.84
CA VAL A 189 33.50 8.01 41.24
C VAL A 189 34.01 7.94 42.68
N LYS A 190 35.35 7.95 42.86
CA LYS A 190 36.01 7.79 44.16
C LYS A 190 36.76 9.05 44.61
N THR A 191 37.42 9.75 43.69
CA THR A 191 38.26 10.92 44.02
C THR A 191 37.46 12.24 44.00
N ALA A 192 37.98 13.28 44.66
CA ALA A 192 37.37 14.62 44.63
C ALA A 192 37.36 15.23 43.23
N GLU A 193 38.39 14.96 42.43
CA GLU A 193 38.49 15.38 41.02
C GLU A 193 37.40 14.72 40.15
N GLN A 194 37.20 13.41 40.31
CA GLN A 194 36.13 12.70 39.62
C GLN A 194 34.75 13.24 40.02
N LYS A 195 34.54 13.53 41.32
CA LYS A 195 33.29 14.12 41.82
C LYS A 195 33.02 15.50 41.22
N ALA A 196 34.05 16.31 41.00
CA ALA A 196 33.92 17.62 40.36
C ALA A 196 33.50 17.53 38.88
N LYS A 197 33.85 16.44 38.20
CA LYS A 197 33.47 16.15 36.81
C LYS A 197 32.14 15.39 36.67
N VAL A 198 31.38 15.20 37.76
CA VAL A 198 30.08 14.51 37.67
C VAL A 198 29.05 15.40 37.00
N ASN A 199 28.54 14.96 35.85
CA ASN A 199 27.54 15.66 35.07
C ASN A 199 26.24 14.87 34.98
N SER A 200 25.24 15.25 35.78
CA SER A 200 23.88 14.73 35.64
C SER A 200 23.16 15.38 34.44
N VAL A 201 23.35 14.83 33.23
CA VAL A 201 22.91 15.42 31.96
C VAL A 201 21.37 15.59 31.84
N ASN A 202 20.57 14.69 32.42
CA ASN A 202 19.10 14.72 32.31
C ASN A 202 18.38 15.77 33.16
N HIS A 203 19.07 16.58 33.95
CA HIS A 203 18.41 17.63 34.74
C HIS A 203 17.70 18.66 33.87
N TRP A 204 16.52 19.13 34.31
CA TRP A 204 15.62 19.81 33.38
C TRP A 204 16.15 21.15 32.83
N TRP A 205 16.96 21.84 33.60
CA TRP A 205 17.55 23.13 33.27
C TRP A 205 18.80 23.03 32.38
N LYS A 206 19.40 21.84 32.25
CA LYS A 206 20.60 21.62 31.43
C LYS A 206 20.28 21.55 29.93
N PRO A 207 21.27 21.86 29.07
CA PRO A 207 21.12 21.68 27.63
C PRO A 207 20.76 20.25 27.25
N TRP A 208 20.06 20.14 26.13
CA TRP A 208 19.86 18.84 25.50
C TRP A 208 21.21 18.20 25.14
N PHE A 209 21.28 16.87 25.23
CA PHE A 209 22.54 16.14 25.17
C PHE A 209 23.34 16.43 23.89
N TYR A 210 22.73 16.36 22.71
CA TYR A 210 23.43 16.67 21.45
C TYR A 210 23.96 18.12 21.41
N LYS A 211 23.27 19.11 22.00
CA LYS A 211 23.80 20.48 22.10
C LYS A 211 24.91 20.64 23.11
N HIS A 212 24.92 19.81 24.17
CA HIS A 212 26.05 19.72 25.10
C HIS A 212 27.27 19.13 24.38
N VAL A 213 27.08 18.06 23.60
CA VAL A 213 28.13 17.41 22.81
C VAL A 213 28.71 18.34 21.74
N GLU A 214 27.86 19.11 21.05
CA GLU A 214 28.28 20.12 20.06
C GLU A 214 29.30 21.12 20.63
N GLY A 215 29.20 21.49 21.91
CA GLY A 215 30.12 22.42 22.58
C GLY A 215 31.57 21.92 22.64
N PHE A 216 31.80 20.60 22.57
CA PHE A 216 33.15 20.03 22.57
C PHE A 216 33.90 20.22 21.25
N LEU A 217 33.19 20.58 20.15
CA LEU A 217 33.83 21.01 18.91
C LEU A 217 34.61 22.32 19.10
N GLU A 218 34.13 23.21 19.98
CA GLU A 218 34.77 24.47 20.31
C GLU A 218 35.85 24.32 21.40
N SER A 219 35.61 23.44 22.39
CA SER A 219 36.55 23.25 23.51
C SER A 219 37.72 22.31 23.19
N GLY A 220 37.67 21.57 22.08
CA GLY A 220 38.72 20.62 21.69
C GLY A 220 38.66 19.30 22.45
N GLY A 221 37.46 18.85 22.84
CA GLY A 221 37.23 17.59 23.57
C GLY A 221 37.16 17.76 25.09
N GLY A 222 37.00 16.64 25.80
CA GLY A 222 36.87 16.59 27.25
C GLY A 222 36.40 15.25 27.79
N ASP A 223 36.24 15.16 29.11
CA ASP A 223 35.74 13.97 29.79
C ASP A 223 34.80 14.32 30.95
N GLU A 224 33.77 13.49 31.16
CA GLU A 224 32.83 13.67 32.27
C GLU A 224 32.31 12.34 32.84
N TYR A 225 31.77 12.38 34.06
CA TYR A 225 31.18 11.22 34.72
C TYR A 225 29.67 11.40 34.82
N ILE A 226 28.91 10.61 34.09
CA ILE A 226 27.44 10.70 34.03
C ILE A 226 26.85 9.58 34.91
N PRO A 227 25.90 9.86 35.81
CA PRO A 227 25.16 8.80 36.49
C PRO A 227 24.53 7.84 35.47
N LEU A 228 24.66 6.52 35.67
CA LEU A 228 24.38 5.55 34.60
C LEU A 228 22.94 5.65 34.04
N ARG A 229 21.93 5.81 34.90
CA ARG A 229 20.55 6.04 34.45
C ARG A 229 20.38 7.33 33.65
N HIS A 230 21.16 8.37 33.95
CA HIS A 230 21.11 9.61 33.17
C HIS A 230 21.70 9.40 31.78
N TYR A 231 22.76 8.60 31.67
CA TYR A 231 23.36 8.24 30.39
C TYR A 231 22.40 7.43 29.52
N PHE A 232 21.81 6.35 30.05
CA PHE A 232 20.85 5.50 29.33
C PHE A 232 19.55 6.20 28.93
N HIS A 233 19.21 7.36 29.49
CA HIS A 233 17.97 8.07 29.16
C HIS A 233 18.23 9.46 28.55
N ARG A 234 19.44 9.68 28.03
CA ARG A 234 19.88 11.02 27.59
C ARG A 234 19.11 11.57 26.39
N HIS A 235 18.59 10.70 25.53
CA HIS A 235 17.81 11.11 24.36
C HIS A 235 16.32 11.28 24.67
N THR A 236 15.82 10.86 25.83
CA THR A 236 14.39 10.90 26.18
C THR A 236 13.81 12.32 26.16
N ARG A 237 14.53 13.32 26.69
CA ARG A 237 14.01 14.69 26.86
C ARG A 237 13.97 15.52 25.58
N SER A 238 14.85 15.25 24.64
CA SER A 238 14.88 15.94 23.34
C SER A 238 14.32 15.08 22.22
N ILE A 239 14.03 13.79 22.48
CA ILE A 239 13.72 12.77 21.49
C ILE A 239 14.80 12.84 20.39
N PHE A 240 16.05 12.60 20.81
CA PHE A 240 17.29 12.95 20.10
C PHE A 240 17.41 14.47 19.88
N TRP A 241 16.84 14.99 18.81
CA TRP A 241 16.75 16.42 18.50
C TRP A 241 15.39 16.84 17.94
N LYS A 242 14.41 15.92 17.89
CA LYS A 242 13.08 16.18 17.31
C LYS A 242 12.30 17.28 18.05
N LEU A 243 12.51 17.42 19.35
CA LEU A 243 11.78 18.43 20.12
C LEU A 243 12.13 19.87 19.69
N GLU A 244 13.32 20.09 19.11
CA GLU A 244 13.70 21.39 18.55
C GLU A 244 12.78 21.82 17.41
N GLU A 245 12.25 20.88 16.63
CA GLU A 245 11.34 21.20 15.51
C GLU A 245 9.98 21.68 16.00
N LEU A 246 9.52 21.13 17.12
CA LEU A 246 8.23 21.47 17.72
C LEU A 246 8.34 22.73 18.58
N VAL A 247 9.46 22.90 19.26
CA VAL A 247 9.75 24.04 20.13
C VAL A 247 11.18 24.54 19.84
N PRO A 248 11.36 25.39 18.80
CA PRO A 248 12.69 25.87 18.39
C PRO A 248 13.46 26.61 19.48
N PHE A 249 12.75 27.27 20.39
CA PHE A 249 13.34 27.95 21.55
C PHE A 249 13.46 27.03 22.78
N GLY A 250 13.20 25.73 22.63
CA GLY A 250 13.12 24.75 23.71
C GLY A 250 14.44 24.54 24.44
N ASN A 251 15.58 24.74 23.76
CA ASN A 251 16.90 24.68 24.37
C ASN A 251 17.34 26.01 25.01
N HIS A 252 16.56 27.10 24.90
CA HIS A 252 16.94 28.39 25.48
C HIS A 252 16.96 28.30 27.03
N PRO A 253 18.00 28.81 27.73
CA PRO A 253 18.15 28.64 29.18
C PRO A 253 16.92 29.05 30.01
N LEU A 254 16.28 30.18 29.65
CA LEU A 254 15.06 30.64 30.31
C LEU A 254 13.88 29.68 30.14
N TYR A 255 13.71 29.11 28.94
CA TYR A 255 12.65 28.13 28.69
C TYR A 255 12.90 26.85 29.48
N ARG A 256 14.13 26.32 29.45
CA ARG A 256 14.51 25.11 30.20
C ARG A 256 14.30 25.27 31.70
N TYR A 257 14.60 26.44 32.25
CA TYR A 257 14.43 26.72 33.68
C TYR A 257 12.95 26.83 34.09
N LEU A 258 12.13 27.53 33.29
CA LEU A 258 10.73 27.80 33.63
C LEU A 258 9.78 26.65 33.25
N LEU A 259 10.01 26.00 32.12
CA LEU A 259 9.09 25.04 31.50
C LEU A 259 9.73 23.67 31.22
N GLY A 260 11.06 23.52 31.34
CA GLY A 260 11.74 22.26 31.04
C GLY A 260 11.37 21.08 31.93
N TRP A 261 10.76 21.33 33.10
CA TRP A 261 10.24 20.32 34.03
C TRP A 261 8.96 19.63 33.52
N LEU A 262 8.24 20.24 32.56
CA LEU A 262 7.10 19.61 31.90
C LEU A 262 7.52 18.37 31.07
N GLY A 263 8.82 18.19 30.85
CA GLY A 263 9.40 17.06 30.13
C GLY A 263 9.13 17.12 28.62
N ALA A 264 9.65 16.12 27.90
CA ALA A 264 9.20 15.90 26.53
C ALA A 264 7.75 15.37 26.58
N PRO A 265 6.85 15.86 25.72
CA PRO A 265 5.56 15.21 25.55
C PRO A 265 5.78 13.73 25.20
N LYS A 266 5.09 12.82 25.90
CA LYS A 266 5.12 11.39 25.56
C LYS A 266 4.93 11.21 24.07
N ILE A 267 5.62 10.27 23.45
CA ILE A 267 5.50 10.01 22.00
C ILE A 267 4.03 9.78 21.60
N ALA A 268 3.24 9.16 22.48
CA ALA A 268 1.79 8.99 22.32
C ALA A 268 1.01 10.32 22.28
N PHE A 269 1.41 11.31 23.08
CA PHE A 269 0.82 12.66 23.08
C PHE A 269 1.21 13.44 21.82
N LEU A 270 2.45 13.33 21.34
CA LEU A 270 2.86 13.92 20.06
C LEU A 270 2.06 13.35 18.87
N LYS A 271 1.77 12.04 18.91
CA LYS A 271 0.88 11.41 17.92
C LYS A 271 -0.52 12.03 17.91
N LEU A 272 -1.02 12.50 19.06
CA LEU A 272 -2.32 13.18 19.20
C LEU A 272 -2.42 14.45 18.33
N PHE A 273 -1.34 15.24 18.22
CA PHE A 273 -1.29 16.47 17.42
C PHE A 273 -1.01 16.23 15.93
N THR A 274 -0.54 15.04 15.56
CA THR A 274 -0.27 14.64 14.16
C THR A 274 -1.38 13.78 13.57
N HIS A 275 -2.54 13.67 14.23
CA HIS A 275 -3.67 12.87 13.76
C HIS A 275 -4.52 13.55 12.67
N THR A 276 -4.42 14.86 12.46
CA THR A 276 -5.08 15.49 11.31
C THR A 276 -4.34 15.09 10.02
N PRO A 277 -5.03 14.48 9.03
CA PRO A 277 -4.40 13.97 7.82
C PRO A 277 -3.56 15.01 7.07
N GLU A 278 -3.98 16.28 7.10
CA GLU A 278 -3.32 17.39 6.40
C GLU A 278 -1.96 17.80 7.02
N ILE A 279 -1.91 17.93 8.36
CA ILE A 279 -0.67 18.26 9.07
C ILE A 279 0.34 17.12 8.91
N ARG A 280 -0.17 15.88 8.92
CA ARG A 280 0.63 14.67 8.74
C ARG A 280 1.17 14.52 7.32
N ARG A 281 0.34 14.75 6.30
CA ARG A 281 0.78 14.74 4.90
C ARG A 281 1.89 15.76 4.69
N ARG A 282 1.68 16.97 5.21
CA ARG A 282 2.70 18.02 5.18
C ARG A 282 3.97 17.56 5.90
N ALA A 283 3.87 16.98 7.09
CA ALA A 283 5.03 16.46 7.83
C ALA A 283 5.79 15.34 7.10
N ILE A 284 5.10 14.42 6.40
CA ILE A 284 5.75 13.34 5.61
C ILE A 284 6.41 13.91 4.34
N GLU A 285 5.80 14.93 3.72
CA GLU A 285 6.37 15.59 2.54
C GLU A 285 7.53 16.54 2.90
N THR A 286 7.58 17.05 4.14
CA THR A 286 8.55 18.08 4.56
C THR A 286 9.59 17.63 5.57
N ALA A 287 9.51 16.40 6.11
CA ALA A 287 10.47 15.88 7.08
C ALA A 287 10.91 14.46 6.72
N VAL A 288 12.15 14.13 7.09
CA VAL A 288 12.74 12.80 6.92
C VAL A 288 12.98 12.17 8.29
N TYR A 289 12.60 10.90 8.42
CA TYR A 289 12.85 10.08 9.61
C TYR A 289 13.29 8.69 9.12
N GLN A 290 14.59 8.52 8.91
CA GLN A 290 15.15 7.32 8.30
C GLN A 290 16.40 6.87 9.02
N ASP A 291 16.52 5.56 9.15
CA ASP A 291 17.71 4.88 9.67
C ASP A 291 18.08 3.74 8.73
N VAL A 292 19.37 3.66 8.42
CA VAL A 292 19.94 2.62 7.56
C VAL A 292 21.17 2.02 8.22
N ILE A 293 21.28 0.70 8.13
CA ILE A 293 22.45 -0.06 8.54
C ILE A 293 23.21 -0.46 7.27
N VAL A 294 24.46 -0.01 7.13
CA VAL A 294 25.33 -0.29 5.98
C VAL A 294 26.74 -0.69 6.42
N PRO A 295 27.54 -1.38 5.59
CA PRO A 295 28.88 -1.83 5.97
C PRO A 295 29.81 -0.68 6.34
N MET A 296 30.72 -0.87 7.30
CA MET A 296 31.64 0.18 7.77
C MET A 296 32.55 0.77 6.69
N ARG A 297 32.83 0.01 5.62
CA ARG A 297 33.58 0.50 4.45
C ARG A 297 32.88 1.62 3.68
N THR A 298 31.58 1.85 3.87
CA THR A 298 30.81 2.85 3.12
C THR A 298 30.52 4.13 3.91
N ILE A 299 31.19 4.36 5.05
CA ILE A 299 30.97 5.55 5.91
C ILE A 299 30.97 6.83 5.08
N ARG A 300 31.98 7.00 4.23
CA ARG A 300 32.20 8.21 3.44
C ARG A 300 31.05 8.45 2.46
N GLU A 301 30.74 7.45 1.65
CA GLU A 301 29.68 7.51 0.65
C GLU A 301 28.32 7.77 1.29
N THR A 302 28.07 7.18 2.47
CA THR A 302 26.79 7.30 3.18
C THR A 302 26.60 8.72 3.74
N VAL A 303 27.62 9.29 4.40
CA VAL A 303 27.54 10.67 4.91
C VAL A 303 27.42 11.68 3.77
N ILE A 304 28.12 11.47 2.64
CA ILE A 304 27.98 12.32 1.45
C ILE A 304 26.58 12.23 0.86
N LEU A 305 26.03 11.03 0.72
CA LEU A 305 24.66 10.82 0.21
C LEU A 305 23.62 11.52 1.10
N PHE A 306 23.73 11.36 2.42
CA PHE A 306 22.80 12.01 3.37
C PHE A 306 22.92 13.53 3.31
N HIS A 307 24.14 14.05 3.13
CA HIS A 307 24.35 15.47 2.92
C HIS A 307 23.72 15.95 1.61
N GLU A 308 23.90 15.26 0.49
CA GLU A 308 23.38 15.67 -0.82
C GLU A 308 21.85 15.56 -0.91
N GLU A 309 21.25 14.51 -0.34
CA GLU A 309 19.81 14.26 -0.46
C GLU A 309 18.98 14.97 0.63
N PHE A 310 19.53 15.15 1.84
CA PHE A 310 18.78 15.72 2.98
C PHE A 310 19.34 17.04 3.50
N GLU A 311 20.65 17.30 3.37
CA GLU A 311 21.36 18.43 3.98
C GLU A 311 20.95 18.68 5.45
N PHE A 312 20.77 17.60 6.21
CA PHE A 312 20.32 17.66 7.60
C PHE A 312 21.44 17.28 8.55
N TYR A 313 21.56 18.03 9.65
CA TYR A 313 22.44 17.73 10.77
C TYR A 313 21.74 18.10 12.08
N PRO A 314 22.06 17.41 13.20
CA PRO A 314 23.05 16.34 13.30
C PRO A 314 22.57 14.98 12.73
N LEU A 315 23.52 14.10 12.42
CA LEU A 315 23.27 12.68 12.08
C LEU A 315 23.71 11.80 13.26
N LEU A 316 22.93 10.76 13.53
CA LEU A 316 23.21 9.79 14.59
C LEU A 316 23.98 8.61 13.99
N PHE A 317 25.07 8.18 14.63
CA PHE A 317 25.90 7.09 14.12
C PHE A 317 26.22 6.08 15.23
N TYR A 318 25.90 4.82 14.98
CA TYR A 318 26.25 3.70 15.87
C TYR A 318 26.91 2.55 15.10
N PRO A 319 28.12 2.13 15.47
CA PRO A 319 28.68 0.91 14.92
C PRO A 319 27.98 -0.34 15.47
N VAL A 320 27.81 -1.35 14.62
CA VAL A 320 27.11 -2.61 14.92
C VAL A 320 27.82 -3.80 14.30
N LYS A 321 28.07 -4.84 15.11
CA LYS A 321 28.54 -6.13 14.60
C LYS A 321 27.36 -6.93 14.04
N LEU A 322 27.46 -7.32 12.78
CA LEU A 322 26.53 -8.25 12.17
C LEU A 322 27.18 -9.64 12.11
N PHE A 323 26.58 -10.61 12.80
CA PHE A 323 27.06 -12.00 12.85
C PHE A 323 26.48 -12.82 11.69
N VAL A 324 27.30 -13.70 11.13
CA VAL A 324 26.86 -14.68 10.14
C VAL A 324 25.94 -15.71 10.81
N GLN A 325 24.70 -15.81 10.31
CA GLN A 325 23.75 -16.82 10.73
C GLN A 325 24.09 -18.18 10.13
N PRO A 326 23.84 -19.29 10.85
CA PRO A 326 24.08 -20.64 10.34
C PRO A 326 23.29 -20.95 9.06
N ASP A 327 23.85 -21.83 8.22
CA ASP A 327 23.19 -22.26 6.98
C ASP A 327 21.81 -22.88 7.25
N GLY A 328 20.81 -22.42 6.51
CA GLY A 328 19.40 -22.85 6.66
C GLY A 328 18.63 -22.13 7.78
N TYR A 329 19.30 -21.30 8.59
CA TYR A 329 18.70 -20.49 9.67
C TYR A 329 18.82 -18.98 9.41
N GLN A 330 18.87 -18.59 8.13
CA GLN A 330 18.92 -17.18 7.73
C GLN A 330 17.52 -16.56 7.86
N GLY A 331 17.34 -15.66 8.82
CA GLY A 331 16.11 -14.89 9.02
C GLY A 331 15.91 -13.80 7.97
N LEU A 332 15.11 -12.78 8.27
CA LEU A 332 14.91 -11.64 7.35
C LEU A 332 16.18 -10.83 7.10
N ILE A 333 17.09 -10.81 8.07
CA ILE A 333 18.38 -10.11 7.95
C ILE A 333 19.34 -10.97 7.13
N ARG A 334 19.86 -10.40 6.04
CA ARG A 334 20.87 -11.07 5.21
C ARG A 334 22.20 -11.20 5.94
N ASN A 335 22.91 -12.29 5.63
CA ASN A 335 24.27 -12.48 6.12
C ASN A 335 25.22 -11.40 5.56
N PRO A 336 26.24 -11.00 6.35
CA PRO A 336 27.26 -10.06 5.90
C PRO A 336 28.04 -10.61 4.69
N THR A 337 28.60 -9.68 3.91
CA THR A 337 29.25 -9.98 2.62
C THR A 337 30.74 -10.24 2.73
N GLN A 338 31.40 -9.58 3.67
CA GLN A 338 32.84 -9.68 3.93
C GLN A 338 33.09 -9.95 5.42
N PRO A 339 32.64 -11.11 5.94
CA PRO A 339 32.87 -11.47 7.33
C PRO A 339 34.38 -11.70 7.59
N LYS A 340 34.84 -11.26 8.76
CA LYS A 340 36.21 -11.46 9.22
C LYS A 340 36.46 -12.94 9.53
N GLU A 341 37.31 -13.58 8.74
CA GLU A 341 37.68 -14.99 8.93
C GLU A 341 38.54 -15.15 10.21
N GLY A 342 38.14 -16.06 11.10
CA GLY A 342 38.87 -16.36 12.36
C GLY A 342 38.12 -16.08 13.66
N SER A 343 37.00 -15.36 13.62
CA SER A 343 36.05 -15.28 14.73
C SER A 343 34.98 -16.39 14.65
N ASN A 344 34.47 -16.83 15.81
CA ASN A 344 33.39 -17.81 15.88
C ASN A 344 32.25 -17.30 16.79
N PRO A 345 31.10 -16.89 16.23
CA PRO A 345 30.76 -16.88 14.81
C PRO A 345 31.49 -15.77 14.01
N PRO A 346 31.68 -15.94 12.69
CA PRO A 346 32.20 -14.88 11.82
C PRO A 346 31.30 -13.65 11.85
N TRP A 347 31.89 -12.46 11.72
CA TRP A 347 31.16 -11.18 11.77
C TRP A 347 31.76 -10.14 10.86
N GLU A 348 30.95 -9.16 10.45
CA GLU A 348 31.38 -7.95 9.73
C GLU A 348 30.88 -6.72 10.49
N MET A 349 31.66 -5.63 10.50
CA MET A 349 31.24 -4.38 11.13
C MET A 349 30.39 -3.56 10.16
N TYR A 350 29.23 -3.15 10.63
CA TYR A 350 28.30 -2.24 9.98
C TYR A 350 28.15 -1.00 10.86
N PHE A 351 27.42 0.00 10.38
CA PHE A 351 26.96 1.11 11.21
C PHE A 351 25.54 1.49 10.83
N ASP A 352 24.79 1.92 11.85
CA ASP A 352 23.53 2.61 11.70
C ASP A 352 23.78 4.11 11.52
N LEU A 353 23.12 4.71 10.54
CA LEU A 353 23.10 6.16 10.33
C LEU A 353 21.65 6.66 10.30
N GLY A 354 21.30 7.44 11.31
CA GLY A 354 19.96 8.00 11.50
C GLY A 354 19.87 9.48 11.15
N VAL A 355 18.81 9.84 10.42
CA VAL A 355 18.44 11.23 10.08
C VAL A 355 17.01 11.52 10.54
N TYR A 356 16.85 12.56 11.36
CA TYR A 356 15.56 12.92 11.96
C TYR A 356 15.29 14.42 11.89
N GLY A 357 14.61 14.87 10.84
CA GLY A 357 14.05 16.21 10.82
C GLY A 357 13.77 16.80 9.45
N ILE A 358 13.62 18.11 9.39
CA ILE A 358 13.28 18.86 8.16
C ILE A 358 14.55 19.09 7.32
N PRO A 359 14.61 18.57 6.07
CA PRO A 359 15.74 18.75 5.17
C PRO A 359 16.13 20.22 4.95
N GLY A 360 17.43 20.46 4.71
CA GLY A 360 18.00 21.80 4.48
C GLY A 360 17.29 22.61 3.39
N PRO A 361 17.03 22.04 2.19
CA PRO A 361 16.31 22.75 1.12
C PRO A 361 14.91 23.22 1.56
N ILE A 362 14.17 22.41 2.31
CA ILE A 362 12.85 22.79 2.83
C ILE A 362 12.98 23.95 3.83
N LYS A 363 13.97 23.94 4.73
CA LYS A 363 14.23 25.05 5.67
C LYS A 363 14.53 26.37 4.95
N ARG A 364 15.13 26.31 3.76
CA ARG A 364 15.40 27.48 2.89
C ARG A 364 14.22 27.87 1.99
N GLY A 365 13.14 27.11 1.98
CA GLY A 365 11.97 27.34 1.12
C GLY A 365 12.16 26.86 -0.33
N GLU A 366 13.15 26.01 -0.58
CA GLU A 366 13.42 25.41 -1.89
C GLU A 366 12.50 24.19 -2.13
N LYS A 367 12.40 23.76 -3.39
CA LYS A 367 11.69 22.52 -3.73
C LYS A 367 12.57 21.33 -3.36
N TRP A 368 12.01 20.39 -2.62
CA TRP A 368 12.64 19.11 -2.28
C TRP A 368 11.67 17.97 -2.59
N ASP A 369 12.19 16.91 -3.22
CA ASP A 369 11.39 15.74 -3.57
C ASP A 369 11.67 14.62 -2.58
N CYS A 370 10.76 14.47 -1.61
CA CYS A 370 10.82 13.44 -0.58
C CYS A 370 10.91 12.02 -1.17
N ASN A 371 10.15 11.72 -2.24
CA ASN A 371 10.15 10.39 -2.84
C ASN A 371 11.49 10.09 -3.50
N LYS A 372 12.06 11.06 -4.24
CA LYS A 372 13.35 10.90 -4.89
C LYS A 372 14.47 10.67 -3.88
N ALA A 373 14.55 11.50 -2.84
CA ALA A 373 15.61 11.43 -1.83
C ALA A 373 15.56 10.11 -1.05
N ASN A 374 14.38 9.70 -0.57
CA ASN A 374 14.24 8.43 0.14
C ASN A 374 14.55 7.23 -0.77
N ARG A 375 14.12 7.23 -2.04
CA ARG A 375 14.45 6.14 -2.98
C ARG A 375 15.94 6.07 -3.31
N ALA A 376 16.65 7.20 -3.36
CA ALA A 376 18.10 7.23 -3.55
C ALA A 376 18.82 6.57 -2.37
N MET A 377 18.43 6.92 -1.14
CA MET A 377 18.93 6.31 0.09
C MET A 377 18.63 4.80 0.16
N GLU A 378 17.38 4.40 -0.11
CA GLU A 378 16.96 2.98 -0.11
C GLU A 378 17.72 2.18 -1.16
N LYS A 379 17.91 2.73 -2.37
CA LYS A 379 18.70 2.09 -3.43
C LYS A 379 20.17 1.91 -3.01
N PHE A 380 20.80 2.95 -2.48
CA PHE A 380 22.19 2.87 -2.00
C PHE A 380 22.34 1.81 -0.91
N THR A 381 21.36 1.72 -0.01
CA THR A 381 21.34 0.72 1.06
C THR A 381 21.30 -0.70 0.47
N ARG A 382 20.44 -0.97 -0.53
CA ARG A 382 20.39 -2.27 -1.22
C ARG A 382 21.68 -2.60 -1.97
N ASP A 383 22.21 -1.65 -2.74
CA ASP A 383 23.42 -1.84 -3.54
C ASP A 383 24.64 -2.25 -2.67
N ASN A 384 24.66 -1.83 -1.40
CA ASN A 384 25.72 -2.14 -0.45
C ASN A 384 25.38 -3.30 0.51
N THR A 385 24.32 -4.07 0.25
CA THR A 385 23.85 -5.16 1.12
C THR A 385 23.60 -4.69 2.57
N GLY A 386 23.07 -3.48 2.70
CA GLY A 386 22.57 -2.93 3.95
C GLY A 386 21.09 -3.22 4.17
N MET A 387 20.55 -2.71 5.27
CA MET A 387 19.13 -2.83 5.61
C MET A 387 18.58 -1.51 6.16
N GLN A 388 17.32 -1.22 5.85
CA GLN A 388 16.59 -0.08 6.42
C GLN A 388 15.85 -0.52 7.69
N LEU A 389 15.85 0.31 8.73
CA LEU A 389 15.07 0.00 9.93
C LEU A 389 13.57 0.15 9.64
N MET A 390 12.86 -0.98 9.66
CA MET A 390 11.44 -1.09 9.27
C MET A 390 10.44 -0.33 10.16
N TYR A 391 10.88 0.36 11.22
CA TYR A 391 10.00 1.30 11.90
C TYR A 391 9.80 2.61 11.10
N ALA A 392 10.74 2.94 10.20
CA ALA A 392 10.63 4.05 9.28
C ALA A 392 9.67 3.71 8.12
N ASP A 393 9.13 4.75 7.47
CA ASP A 393 8.29 4.56 6.29
C ASP A 393 9.17 4.14 5.09
N THR A 394 8.65 3.31 4.18
CA THR A 394 9.38 2.87 2.98
C THR A 394 8.74 3.37 1.70
N TRP A 395 9.59 3.72 0.74
CA TRP A 395 9.26 4.15 -0.62
C TRP A 395 9.61 3.09 -1.67
N GLN A 396 10.00 1.90 -1.22
CA GLN A 396 10.33 0.74 -2.05
C GLN A 396 9.06 0.09 -2.63
N THR A 397 9.21 -0.64 -3.73
CA THR A 397 8.21 -1.62 -4.18
C THR A 397 8.31 -2.91 -3.36
N LYS A 398 7.34 -3.83 -3.52
CA LYS A 398 7.38 -5.12 -2.84
C LYS A 398 8.62 -5.93 -3.24
N GLU A 399 8.95 -5.90 -4.52
CA GLU A 399 10.10 -6.61 -5.09
C GLU A 399 11.42 -6.04 -4.58
N GLU A 400 11.55 -4.70 -4.51
CA GLU A 400 12.72 -4.02 -3.94
C GLU A 400 12.88 -4.35 -2.43
N PHE A 401 11.76 -4.45 -1.71
CA PHE A 401 11.78 -4.85 -0.30
C PHE A 401 12.19 -6.32 -0.11
N GLU A 402 11.69 -7.23 -0.96
CA GLU A 402 12.09 -8.65 -0.97
C GLU A 402 13.53 -8.87 -1.45
N GLU A 403 14.12 -7.91 -2.16
CA GLU A 403 15.54 -7.91 -2.48
C GLU A 403 16.37 -7.56 -1.22
N MET A 404 15.96 -6.53 -0.47
CA MET A 404 16.66 -6.07 0.73
C MET A 404 16.69 -7.13 1.85
N PHE A 405 15.59 -7.85 2.08
CA PHE A 405 15.46 -8.85 3.14
C PHE A 405 15.33 -10.28 2.61
N ASP A 406 15.80 -11.29 3.36
CA ASP A 406 15.62 -12.69 2.98
C ASP A 406 14.30 -13.27 3.52
N HIS A 407 13.33 -13.45 2.63
CA HIS A 407 12.00 -13.97 2.98
C HIS A 407 11.91 -15.50 3.03
N THR A 408 12.97 -16.25 2.69
CA THR A 408 12.90 -17.70 2.47
C THR A 408 12.54 -18.48 3.74
N LEU A 409 13.28 -18.31 4.83
CA LEU A 409 12.98 -18.95 6.11
C LEU A 409 11.69 -18.40 6.74
N TYR A 410 11.51 -17.08 6.64
CA TYR A 410 10.33 -16.39 7.16
C TYR A 410 9.03 -16.99 6.58
N ARG A 411 8.94 -17.16 5.26
CA ARG A 411 7.76 -17.76 4.61
C ARG A 411 7.54 -19.22 5.00
N LYS A 412 8.62 -20.02 5.08
CA LYS A 412 8.54 -21.41 5.58
C LYS A 412 7.99 -21.47 7.01
N CYS A 413 8.45 -20.60 7.90
CA CYS A 413 7.97 -20.51 9.27
C CYS A 413 6.50 -20.09 9.32
N ARG A 414 6.06 -19.17 8.45
CA ARG A 414 4.65 -18.76 8.40
C ARG A 414 3.71 -19.93 8.10
N GLU A 415 4.09 -20.79 7.16
CA GLU A 415 3.30 -21.97 6.81
C GLU A 415 3.34 -23.01 7.93
N LYS A 416 4.54 -23.34 8.42
CA LYS A 416 4.75 -24.35 9.47
C LYS A 416 4.05 -24.01 10.78
N TYR A 417 4.04 -22.74 11.18
CA TYR A 417 3.52 -22.27 12.47
C TYR A 417 2.16 -21.57 12.36
N HIS A 418 1.39 -21.87 11.31
CA HIS A 418 0.00 -21.40 11.12
C HIS A 418 -0.17 -19.87 11.17
N ALA A 419 0.84 -19.11 10.75
CA ALA A 419 0.77 -17.65 10.71
C ALA A 419 0.00 -17.13 9.49
N VAL A 420 -0.09 -17.91 8.42
CA VAL A 420 -0.84 -17.55 7.20
C VAL A 420 -2.33 -17.46 7.53
N GLY A 421 -2.93 -16.28 7.27
CA GLY A 421 -4.33 -16.00 7.58
C GLY A 421 -4.58 -15.53 9.02
N ALA A 422 -3.77 -15.96 10.00
CA ALA A 422 -3.84 -15.50 11.39
C ALA A 422 -3.18 -14.12 11.58
N PHE A 423 -2.04 -13.88 10.94
CA PHE A 423 -1.28 -12.64 11.01
C PHE A 423 -1.05 -12.04 9.62
N PRO A 424 -1.06 -10.70 9.45
CA PRO A 424 -0.67 -10.07 8.19
C PRO A 424 0.82 -10.31 7.88
N GLU A 425 1.23 -10.14 6.62
CA GLU A 425 2.65 -10.22 6.24
C GLU A 425 3.41 -8.96 6.75
N VAL A 426 4.73 -9.07 6.91
CA VAL A 426 5.61 -7.92 7.24
C VAL A 426 5.41 -6.79 6.21
N TRP A 427 5.32 -7.14 4.92
CA TRP A 427 5.08 -6.15 3.85
C TRP A 427 3.72 -5.46 3.97
N ASP A 428 2.64 -6.16 4.34
CA ASP A 428 1.31 -5.53 4.55
C ASP A 428 1.36 -4.59 5.75
N LYS A 429 2.08 -5.03 6.79
CA LYS A 429 2.53 -4.22 7.89
C LYS A 429 3.62 -3.24 7.46
N GLN A 430 3.87 -2.90 6.20
CA GLN A 430 4.79 -1.82 5.81
C GLN A 430 4.20 -0.92 4.72
N SER A 431 3.51 -1.49 3.73
CA SER A 431 2.98 -0.82 2.54
C SER A 431 1.67 -0.04 2.75
N GLY A 432 0.91 -0.28 3.82
CA GLY A 432 -0.27 0.53 4.17
C GLY A 432 -1.51 0.39 3.26
N LEU A 433 -1.46 -0.44 2.20
CA LEU A 433 -2.63 -0.96 1.49
C LEU A 433 -2.69 -2.47 1.72
N GLY A 434 -3.65 -2.92 2.52
CA GLY A 434 -3.79 -4.34 2.86
C GLY A 434 -4.79 -5.08 1.95
N ALA A 435 -4.76 -6.41 1.99
CA ALA A 435 -5.77 -7.26 1.34
C ALA A 435 -7.22 -6.92 1.75
N ALA A 436 -7.41 -6.39 2.97
CA ALA A 436 -8.70 -5.92 3.47
C ALA A 436 -9.23 -4.69 2.70
N ASP A 437 -8.35 -3.80 2.24
CA ASP A 437 -8.74 -2.63 1.45
C ASP A 437 -9.21 -3.05 0.05
N VAL A 438 -8.52 -4.03 -0.56
CA VAL A 438 -8.94 -4.65 -1.82
C VAL A 438 -10.30 -5.34 -1.64
N LYS A 439 -10.52 -6.04 -0.53
CA LYS A 439 -11.82 -6.66 -0.24
C LYS A 439 -12.95 -5.62 -0.16
N LYS A 440 -12.73 -4.48 0.52
CA LYS A 440 -13.71 -3.38 0.59
C LYS A 440 -14.02 -2.78 -0.78
N LEU A 441 -13.01 -2.64 -1.64
CA LEU A 441 -13.20 -2.17 -3.02
C LEU A 441 -14.07 -3.17 -3.81
N ARG A 442 -13.81 -4.47 -3.69
CA ARG A 442 -14.64 -5.53 -4.31
C ARG A 442 -16.08 -5.52 -3.80
N GLU A 443 -16.28 -5.43 -2.49
CA GLU A 443 -17.61 -5.32 -1.87
C GLU A 443 -18.37 -4.05 -2.33
N ALA A 444 -17.65 -2.99 -2.68
CA ALA A 444 -18.20 -1.77 -3.26
C ALA A 444 -18.42 -1.84 -4.78
N GLY A 445 -18.10 -2.96 -5.44
CA GLY A 445 -18.34 -3.20 -6.87
C GLY A 445 -17.18 -2.80 -7.79
N PHE A 446 -15.97 -2.61 -7.24
CA PHE A 446 -14.75 -2.34 -8.02
C PHE A 446 -13.95 -3.64 -8.18
N TYR A 447 -14.05 -4.27 -9.36
CA TYR A 447 -13.41 -5.56 -9.65
C TYR A 447 -12.19 -5.46 -10.56
N THR A 448 -11.99 -4.32 -11.23
CA THR A 448 -10.86 -4.06 -12.15
C THR A 448 -10.06 -2.83 -11.72
N VAL A 449 -8.82 -2.72 -12.20
CA VAL A 449 -7.95 -1.56 -11.88
C VAL A 449 -8.48 -0.30 -12.56
N GLU A 450 -8.98 -0.44 -13.78
CA GLU A 450 -9.70 0.56 -14.56
C GLU A 450 -10.88 1.13 -13.79
N SER A 451 -11.68 0.26 -13.15
CA SER A 451 -12.84 0.70 -12.35
C SER A 451 -12.44 1.63 -11.21
N VAL A 452 -11.26 1.41 -10.62
CA VAL A 452 -10.72 2.27 -9.55
C VAL A 452 -10.16 3.56 -10.14
N ALA A 453 -9.38 3.46 -11.23
CA ALA A 453 -8.74 4.59 -11.89
C ALA A 453 -9.74 5.61 -12.48
N TYR A 454 -10.83 5.12 -13.09
CA TYR A 454 -11.88 5.95 -13.69
C TYR A 454 -12.84 6.55 -12.67
N THR A 455 -12.82 6.03 -11.44
CA THR A 455 -13.76 6.44 -10.39
C THR A 455 -13.30 7.72 -9.71
N PRO A 456 -14.18 8.73 -9.59
CA PRO A 456 -13.84 9.95 -8.86
C PRO A 456 -13.51 9.65 -7.40
N LYS A 457 -12.49 10.31 -6.85
CA LYS A 457 -12.08 10.21 -5.43
C LYS A 457 -13.27 10.27 -4.46
N LYS A 458 -14.25 11.15 -4.74
CA LYS A 458 -15.48 11.29 -3.93
C LYS A 458 -16.26 9.99 -3.75
N GLN A 459 -16.30 9.12 -4.77
CA GLN A 459 -16.99 7.84 -4.66
C GLN A 459 -16.19 6.82 -3.84
N LEU A 460 -14.85 6.82 -3.97
CA LEU A 460 -13.99 5.98 -3.13
C LEU A 460 -14.09 6.35 -1.64
N LEU A 461 -14.23 7.65 -1.34
CA LEU A 461 -14.43 8.15 0.02
C LEU A 461 -15.76 7.72 0.65
N ASN A 462 -16.77 7.36 -0.15
CA ASN A 462 -18.03 6.86 0.36
C ASN A 462 -17.93 5.39 0.82
N ILE A 463 -16.85 4.69 0.48
CA ILE A 463 -16.62 3.31 0.91
C ILE A 463 -16.20 3.32 2.37
N LYS A 464 -16.98 2.65 3.22
CA LYS A 464 -16.72 2.60 4.65
C LYS A 464 -15.34 1.99 4.92
N GLY A 465 -14.48 2.75 5.61
CA GLY A 465 -13.12 2.31 5.96
C GLY A 465 -12.03 2.70 4.96
N ILE A 466 -12.37 3.41 3.88
CA ILE A 466 -11.40 4.08 2.99
C ILE A 466 -11.28 5.54 3.43
N SER A 467 -10.11 5.91 3.95
CA SER A 467 -9.78 7.29 4.30
C SER A 467 -9.30 8.07 3.08
N GLU A 468 -9.21 9.39 3.20
CA GLU A 468 -8.71 10.25 2.12
C GLU A 468 -7.30 9.90 1.67
N ALA A 469 -6.39 9.67 2.61
CA ALA A 469 -5.03 9.24 2.31
C ALA A 469 -4.99 7.85 1.62
N LYS A 470 -5.87 6.93 2.01
CA LYS A 470 -5.98 5.62 1.34
C LYS A 470 -6.50 5.79 -0.09
N ALA A 471 -7.52 6.61 -0.30
CA ALA A 471 -8.07 6.87 -1.63
C ALA A 471 -7.02 7.50 -2.56
N ASP A 472 -6.23 8.46 -2.08
CA ASP A 472 -5.14 9.06 -2.87
C ASP A 472 -4.07 8.02 -3.25
N LYS A 473 -3.69 7.16 -2.30
CA LYS A 473 -2.73 6.10 -2.56
C LYS A 473 -3.27 5.06 -3.55
N ILE A 474 -4.51 4.62 -3.38
CA ILE A 474 -5.20 3.68 -4.28
C ILE A 474 -5.24 4.25 -5.71
N LEU A 475 -5.62 5.52 -5.86
CA LEU A 475 -5.67 6.19 -7.17
C LEU A 475 -4.28 6.35 -7.78
N ALA A 476 -3.27 6.72 -6.98
CA ALA A 476 -1.90 6.86 -7.45
C ALA A 476 -1.36 5.52 -7.97
N GLU A 477 -1.58 4.41 -7.25
CA GLU A 477 -1.16 3.08 -7.72
C GLU A 477 -1.94 2.64 -8.97
N ALA A 478 -3.27 2.85 -9.02
CA ALA A 478 -4.08 2.53 -10.20
C ALA A 478 -3.63 3.31 -11.44
N SER A 479 -3.24 4.58 -11.30
CA SER A 479 -2.76 5.43 -12.39
C SER A 479 -1.41 5.02 -12.99
N LYS A 480 -0.63 4.19 -12.28
CA LYS A 480 0.61 3.63 -12.82
C LYS A 480 0.34 2.48 -13.79
N LEU A 481 -0.79 1.79 -13.60
CA LEU A 481 -1.18 0.60 -14.37
C LEU A 481 -2.07 0.98 -15.56
N VAL A 482 -2.91 2.00 -15.40
CA VAL A 482 -3.86 2.46 -16.42
C VAL A 482 -3.35 3.76 -17.04
N HIS A 483 -3.21 3.78 -18.36
CA HIS A 483 -2.79 5.00 -19.07
C HIS A 483 -3.93 6.02 -19.16
N LEU A 484 -3.90 7.02 -18.27
CA LEU A 484 -4.86 8.13 -18.21
C LEU A 484 -4.37 9.41 -18.93
N GLY A 485 -3.22 9.33 -19.61
CA GLY A 485 -2.53 10.48 -20.21
C GLY A 485 -3.02 10.85 -21.61
N PHE A 486 -2.41 11.90 -22.16
CA PHE A 486 -2.59 12.27 -23.57
C PHE A 486 -1.87 11.27 -24.48
N MET A 487 -2.54 10.90 -25.58
CA MET A 487 -1.94 10.13 -26.67
C MET A 487 -2.17 10.85 -28.00
N THR A 488 -1.37 10.53 -29.00
CA THR A 488 -1.53 11.09 -30.35
C THR A 488 -2.76 10.51 -31.04
N ALA A 489 -3.36 11.26 -31.97
CA ALA A 489 -4.49 10.76 -32.76
C ALA A 489 -4.12 9.51 -33.58
N THR A 490 -2.86 9.38 -33.99
CA THR A 490 -2.35 8.19 -34.70
C THR A 490 -2.34 6.96 -33.79
N GLU A 491 -1.84 7.06 -32.56
CA GLU A 491 -1.86 5.95 -31.59
C GLU A 491 -3.30 5.55 -31.25
N PHE A 492 -4.19 6.52 -31.07
CA PHE A 492 -5.60 6.24 -30.82
C PHE A 492 -6.29 5.56 -32.01
N HIS A 493 -5.97 5.97 -33.24
CA HIS A 493 -6.48 5.33 -34.45
C HIS A 493 -6.04 3.86 -34.56
N LEU A 494 -4.78 3.55 -34.26
CA LEU A 494 -4.28 2.17 -34.23
C LEU A 494 -5.01 1.34 -33.17
N LYS A 495 -5.17 1.87 -31.94
CA LYS A 495 -5.96 1.19 -30.89
C LYS A 495 -7.40 0.92 -31.30
N ARG A 496 -8.03 1.84 -32.03
CA ARG A 496 -9.39 1.65 -32.55
C ARG A 496 -9.47 0.64 -33.70
N ALA A 497 -8.42 0.51 -34.50
CA ALA A 497 -8.37 -0.48 -35.58
C ALA A 497 -8.36 -1.92 -35.04
N ASP A 498 -7.87 -2.12 -33.81
CA ASP A 498 -7.85 -3.42 -33.12
C ASP A 498 -9.20 -3.75 -32.43
N LEU A 499 -10.18 -2.84 -32.44
CA LEU A 499 -11.50 -3.12 -31.86
C LEU A 499 -12.23 -4.18 -32.68
N MET A 500 -12.78 -5.15 -31.97
CA MET A 500 -13.59 -6.21 -32.58
C MET A 500 -15.00 -5.68 -32.88
N SER A 501 -15.62 -6.24 -33.92
CA SER A 501 -17.04 -6.05 -34.23
C SER A 501 -17.74 -7.40 -34.30
N ILE A 502 -18.99 -7.44 -33.82
CA ILE A 502 -19.81 -8.65 -33.78
C ILE A 502 -20.79 -8.65 -34.95
N SER A 503 -20.70 -9.66 -35.81
CA SER A 503 -21.61 -9.82 -36.96
C SER A 503 -23.06 -9.95 -36.50
N THR A 504 -23.94 -9.26 -37.22
CA THR A 504 -25.40 -9.32 -37.04
C THR A 504 -26.03 -10.58 -37.64
N GLY A 505 -25.27 -11.35 -38.42
CA GLY A 505 -25.73 -12.50 -39.18
C GLY A 505 -26.30 -12.19 -40.58
N SER A 506 -26.40 -10.90 -40.95
CA SER A 506 -26.77 -10.44 -42.29
C SER A 506 -25.63 -9.62 -42.88
N LYS A 507 -25.24 -9.94 -44.11
CA LYS A 507 -24.16 -9.24 -44.83
C LYS A 507 -24.55 -7.80 -45.12
N ASP A 508 -25.81 -7.55 -45.47
CA ASP A 508 -26.30 -6.20 -45.76
C ASP A 508 -26.29 -5.31 -44.50
N LEU A 509 -26.63 -5.88 -43.34
CA LEU A 509 -26.53 -5.17 -42.06
C LEU A 509 -25.09 -4.96 -41.62
N ASP A 510 -24.22 -5.96 -41.77
CA ASP A 510 -22.81 -5.82 -41.40
C ASP A 510 -22.11 -4.78 -42.30
N GLN A 511 -22.46 -4.73 -43.59
CA GLN A 511 -21.99 -3.70 -44.51
C GLN A 511 -22.49 -2.31 -44.10
N LEU A 512 -23.76 -2.19 -43.71
CA LEU A 512 -24.33 -0.94 -43.20
C LEU A 512 -23.56 -0.44 -41.96
N LEU A 513 -23.18 -1.35 -41.06
CA LEU A 513 -22.51 -1.02 -39.80
C LEU A 513 -20.98 -0.94 -39.92
N GLY A 514 -20.40 -1.24 -41.09
CA GLY A 514 -18.95 -1.23 -41.28
C GLY A 514 -18.22 -2.41 -40.62
N GLY A 515 -18.88 -3.56 -40.48
CA GLY A 515 -18.31 -4.80 -39.93
C GLY A 515 -19.22 -5.51 -38.92
N GLY A 516 -20.18 -4.79 -38.33
CA GLY A 516 -21.12 -5.33 -37.33
C GLY A 516 -21.27 -4.39 -36.15
N ILE A 517 -21.67 -4.92 -35.00
CA ILE A 517 -21.80 -4.16 -33.74
C ILE A 517 -20.42 -3.95 -33.12
N GLU A 518 -19.98 -2.69 -33.01
CA GLU A 518 -18.68 -2.31 -32.43
C GLU A 518 -18.62 -2.64 -30.92
N THR A 519 -17.47 -3.16 -30.46
CA THR A 519 -17.17 -3.34 -29.03
C THR A 519 -16.69 -2.05 -28.36
N GLY A 520 -16.82 -1.95 -27.04
CA GLY A 520 -16.40 -0.76 -26.29
C GLY A 520 -17.33 0.46 -26.50
N SER A 521 -18.54 0.24 -27.01
CA SER A 521 -19.55 1.29 -27.19
C SER A 521 -20.97 0.78 -26.93
N ILE A 522 -21.92 1.72 -26.79
CA ILE A 522 -23.35 1.41 -26.63
C ILE A 522 -24.05 1.56 -27.97
N THR A 523 -24.69 0.48 -28.43
CA THR A 523 -25.57 0.47 -29.59
C THR A 523 -27.04 0.35 -29.15
N GLU A 524 -27.85 1.36 -29.48
CA GLU A 524 -29.28 1.39 -29.22
C GLU A 524 -30.07 0.92 -30.44
N ILE A 525 -30.99 -0.03 -30.23
CA ILE A 525 -31.88 -0.55 -31.28
C ILE A 525 -33.32 -0.20 -30.90
N PHE A 526 -33.97 0.66 -31.68
CA PHE A 526 -35.33 1.11 -31.40
C PHE A 526 -36.27 0.93 -32.59
N GLY A 527 -37.56 0.80 -32.29
CA GLY A 527 -38.58 0.61 -33.31
C GLY A 527 -39.89 0.07 -32.74
N GLU A 528 -40.89 -0.06 -33.58
CA GLU A 528 -42.22 -0.55 -33.20
C GLU A 528 -42.23 -2.01 -32.73
N PHE A 529 -43.37 -2.45 -32.21
CA PHE A 529 -43.58 -3.86 -31.93
C PHE A 529 -43.48 -4.70 -33.21
N ARG A 530 -42.86 -5.88 -33.11
CA ARG A 530 -42.66 -6.85 -34.21
C ARG A 530 -41.74 -6.35 -35.34
N THR A 531 -40.81 -5.44 -35.05
CA THR A 531 -39.77 -5.00 -36.02
C THR A 531 -38.49 -5.84 -35.99
N GLY A 532 -38.32 -6.75 -35.01
CA GLY A 532 -37.19 -7.68 -34.96
C GLY A 532 -36.12 -7.38 -33.91
N LYS A 533 -36.32 -6.40 -33.01
CA LYS A 533 -35.35 -6.03 -31.96
C LYS A 533 -34.83 -7.24 -31.16
N SER A 534 -35.70 -7.96 -30.45
CA SER A 534 -35.29 -9.15 -29.69
C SER A 534 -34.78 -10.30 -30.58
N GLN A 535 -35.17 -10.36 -31.86
CA GLN A 535 -34.65 -11.38 -32.78
C GLN A 535 -33.18 -11.12 -33.14
N LEU A 536 -32.83 -9.84 -33.33
CA LEU A 536 -31.45 -9.42 -33.51
C LEU A 536 -30.63 -9.66 -32.24
N CYS A 537 -31.16 -9.35 -31.06
CA CYS A 537 -30.51 -9.67 -29.78
C CYS A 537 -30.24 -11.17 -29.60
N HIS A 538 -31.20 -12.05 -29.91
CA HIS A 538 -30.96 -13.50 -29.86
C HIS A 538 -29.90 -13.97 -30.84
N THR A 539 -29.82 -13.37 -32.04
CA THR A 539 -28.80 -13.70 -33.04
C THR A 539 -27.42 -13.29 -32.54
N LEU A 540 -27.30 -12.06 -32.02
CA LEU A 540 -26.06 -11.53 -31.46
C LEU A 540 -25.54 -12.35 -30.27
N ALA A 541 -26.44 -12.88 -29.43
CA ALA A 541 -26.07 -13.74 -28.29
C ALA A 541 -25.39 -15.05 -28.70
N VAL A 542 -25.55 -15.47 -29.98
CA VAL A 542 -24.86 -16.63 -30.55
C VAL A 542 -23.64 -16.19 -31.37
N THR A 543 -23.77 -15.17 -32.23
CA THR A 543 -22.65 -14.74 -33.08
C THR A 543 -21.48 -14.17 -32.29
N CYS A 544 -21.72 -13.61 -31.10
CA CYS A 544 -20.64 -13.12 -30.23
C CYS A 544 -19.70 -14.23 -29.71
N GLN A 545 -20.14 -15.49 -29.77
CA GLN A 545 -19.38 -16.67 -29.35
C GLN A 545 -18.53 -17.26 -30.47
N LEU A 546 -18.76 -16.85 -31.73
CA LEU A 546 -18.01 -17.35 -32.88
C LEU A 546 -16.54 -16.90 -32.83
N PRO A 547 -15.65 -17.60 -33.56
CA PRO A 547 -14.30 -17.15 -33.82
C PRO A 547 -14.27 -15.76 -34.47
N SER A 548 -13.21 -15.00 -34.19
CA SER A 548 -12.96 -13.68 -34.78
C SER A 548 -12.94 -13.69 -36.31
N GLU A 549 -12.43 -14.77 -36.92
CA GLU A 549 -12.42 -14.98 -38.38
C GLU A 549 -13.82 -15.06 -39.00
N MET A 550 -14.83 -15.45 -38.21
CA MET A 550 -16.23 -15.52 -38.61
C MET A 550 -17.04 -14.29 -38.17
N GLY A 551 -16.38 -13.24 -37.71
CA GLY A 551 -17.02 -12.02 -37.20
C GLY A 551 -17.61 -12.18 -35.80
N GLY A 552 -17.10 -13.11 -35.00
CA GLY A 552 -17.46 -13.25 -33.59
C GLY A 552 -16.47 -12.59 -32.63
N GLY A 553 -16.82 -12.59 -31.34
CA GLY A 553 -16.02 -11.97 -30.29
C GLY A 553 -15.27 -12.95 -29.39
N GLU A 554 -15.36 -14.26 -29.67
CA GLU A 554 -14.76 -15.35 -28.85
C GLU A 554 -15.06 -15.20 -27.34
N GLY A 555 -16.29 -14.79 -27.01
CA GLY A 555 -16.68 -14.47 -25.65
C GLY A 555 -18.11 -14.87 -25.32
N LYS A 556 -18.38 -15.00 -24.03
CA LYS A 556 -19.71 -15.28 -23.48
C LYS A 556 -20.64 -14.06 -23.62
N CYS A 557 -21.94 -14.29 -23.46
CA CYS A 557 -22.97 -13.24 -23.50
C CYS A 557 -23.66 -13.08 -22.13
N ILE A 558 -23.93 -11.84 -21.72
CA ILE A 558 -24.88 -11.54 -20.64
C ILE A 558 -26.15 -10.97 -21.25
N TYR A 559 -27.30 -11.52 -20.88
CA TYR A 559 -28.62 -11.09 -21.35
C TYR A 559 -29.49 -10.68 -20.17
N ILE A 560 -29.77 -9.37 -20.05
CA ILE A 560 -30.69 -8.80 -19.06
C ILE A 560 -32.03 -8.54 -19.75
N ASP A 561 -33.04 -9.31 -19.36
CA ASP A 561 -34.40 -9.25 -19.91
C ASP A 561 -35.34 -8.55 -18.93
N THR A 562 -36.05 -7.53 -19.42
CA THR A 562 -37.06 -6.78 -18.66
C THR A 562 -38.49 -7.12 -19.08
N GLU A 563 -38.69 -7.72 -20.25
CA GLU A 563 -40.01 -7.98 -20.84
C GLU A 563 -40.44 -9.44 -20.71
N GLY A 564 -39.51 -10.36 -20.40
CA GLY A 564 -39.77 -11.80 -20.29
C GLY A 564 -39.86 -12.50 -21.64
N THR A 565 -39.23 -11.95 -22.67
CA THR A 565 -39.32 -12.40 -24.07
C THR A 565 -38.18 -13.32 -24.49
N PHE A 566 -37.19 -13.55 -23.62
CA PHE A 566 -36.09 -14.47 -23.90
C PHE A 566 -36.58 -15.91 -24.05
N ARG A 567 -36.17 -16.59 -25.13
CA ARG A 567 -36.56 -17.98 -25.43
C ARG A 567 -35.32 -18.79 -25.86
N PRO A 568 -34.78 -19.69 -25.01
CA PRO A 568 -33.58 -20.48 -25.31
C PRO A 568 -33.67 -21.31 -26.59
N ASN A 569 -34.85 -21.86 -26.90
CA ASN A 569 -35.08 -22.62 -28.14
C ASN A 569 -34.71 -21.82 -29.40
N ARG A 570 -34.78 -20.48 -29.33
CA ARG A 570 -34.40 -19.61 -30.44
C ARG A 570 -32.89 -19.61 -30.67
N LEU A 571 -32.10 -19.68 -29.61
CA LEU A 571 -30.64 -19.74 -29.69
C LEU A 571 -30.20 -21.06 -30.32
N LEU A 572 -30.86 -22.18 -29.99
CA LEU A 572 -30.58 -23.48 -30.59
C LEU A 572 -30.76 -23.48 -32.12
N SER A 573 -31.82 -22.85 -32.62
CA SER A 573 -32.02 -22.72 -34.07
C SER A 573 -30.93 -21.88 -34.75
N ILE A 574 -30.40 -20.87 -34.06
CA ILE A 574 -29.32 -20.02 -34.58
C ILE A 574 -27.97 -20.75 -34.48
N ALA A 575 -27.71 -21.47 -33.38
CA ALA A 575 -26.50 -22.27 -33.21
C ALA A 575 -26.35 -23.32 -34.32
N ALA A 576 -27.45 -23.98 -34.68
CA ALA A 576 -27.49 -24.94 -35.77
C ALA A 576 -27.05 -24.34 -37.12
N ARG A 577 -27.37 -23.07 -37.39
CA ARG A 577 -26.93 -22.35 -38.60
C ARG A 577 -25.42 -22.22 -38.69
N TYR A 578 -24.76 -22.04 -37.56
CA TYR A 578 -23.31 -21.83 -37.49
C TYR A 578 -22.53 -23.11 -37.14
N GLY A 579 -23.21 -24.26 -37.04
CA GLY A 579 -22.57 -25.54 -36.71
C GLY A 579 -22.00 -25.61 -35.29
N LEU A 580 -22.53 -24.82 -34.36
CA LEU A 580 -22.14 -24.83 -32.95
C LEU A 580 -22.92 -25.89 -32.17
N ASP A 581 -22.31 -26.42 -31.10
CA ASP A 581 -23.02 -27.26 -30.14
C ASP A 581 -24.05 -26.43 -29.38
N GLY A 582 -25.31 -26.87 -29.41
CA GLY A 582 -26.42 -26.13 -28.84
C GLY A 582 -26.35 -26.00 -27.32
N ASP A 583 -25.86 -27.04 -26.63
CA ASP A 583 -25.77 -27.05 -25.17
C ASP A 583 -24.62 -26.14 -24.72
N GLU A 584 -23.48 -26.17 -25.40
CA GLU A 584 -22.35 -25.25 -25.13
C GLU A 584 -22.76 -23.78 -25.37
N VAL A 585 -23.50 -23.50 -26.45
CA VAL A 585 -23.97 -22.14 -26.75
C VAL A 585 -24.90 -21.62 -25.64
N LEU A 586 -25.76 -22.48 -25.09
CA LEU A 586 -26.66 -22.10 -24.00
C LEU A 586 -25.89 -21.86 -22.69
N ASP A 587 -24.92 -22.70 -22.36
CA ASP A 587 -24.07 -22.55 -21.15
C ASP A 587 -23.23 -21.27 -21.17
N ASN A 588 -22.91 -20.77 -22.37
CA ASN A 588 -22.18 -19.52 -22.58
C ASN A 588 -23.06 -18.25 -22.54
N VAL A 589 -24.38 -18.38 -22.35
CA VAL A 589 -25.30 -17.23 -22.22
C VAL A 589 -25.82 -17.13 -20.79
N VAL A 590 -25.38 -16.10 -20.07
CA VAL A 590 -25.85 -15.78 -18.73
C VAL A 590 -27.13 -14.95 -18.82
N TYR A 591 -28.24 -15.49 -18.34
CA TYR A 591 -29.54 -14.83 -18.36
C TYR A 591 -29.96 -14.28 -16.99
N ALA A 592 -30.45 -13.05 -16.96
CA ALA A 592 -31.10 -12.47 -15.78
C ALA A 592 -32.39 -11.73 -16.15
N ARG A 593 -33.45 -11.93 -15.35
CA ARG A 593 -34.70 -11.18 -15.49
C ARG A 593 -34.78 -10.06 -14.46
N ALA A 594 -34.82 -8.81 -14.92
CA ALA A 594 -35.05 -7.66 -14.07
C ALA A 594 -36.55 -7.37 -13.92
N TYR A 595 -36.97 -7.03 -12.69
CA TYR A 595 -38.39 -6.83 -12.35
C TYR A 595 -38.74 -5.38 -11.98
N ASN A 596 -37.74 -4.54 -11.72
CA ASN A 596 -37.86 -3.11 -11.45
C ASN A 596 -36.54 -2.40 -11.80
N SER A 597 -36.57 -1.07 -11.90
CA SER A 597 -35.40 -0.29 -12.32
C SER A 597 -34.19 -0.40 -11.38
N ASP A 598 -34.40 -0.57 -10.08
CA ASP A 598 -33.30 -0.70 -9.12
C ASP A 598 -32.59 -2.06 -9.25
N HIS A 599 -33.37 -3.12 -9.42
CA HIS A 599 -32.87 -4.47 -9.69
C HIS A 599 -32.08 -4.50 -11.00
N GLN A 600 -32.55 -3.79 -12.03
CA GLN A 600 -31.83 -3.65 -13.30
C GLN A 600 -30.42 -3.06 -13.12
N SER A 601 -30.27 -2.03 -12.27
CA SER A 601 -28.97 -1.44 -11.92
C SER A 601 -28.11 -2.40 -11.08
N ALA A 602 -28.69 -3.14 -10.13
CA ALA A 602 -27.98 -4.09 -9.29
C ALA A 602 -27.38 -5.26 -10.09
N LEU A 603 -28.09 -5.72 -11.13
CA LEU A 603 -27.59 -6.77 -12.04
C LEU A 603 -26.32 -6.36 -12.78
N LEU A 604 -26.10 -5.06 -13.04
CA LEU A 604 -24.84 -4.59 -13.65
C LEU A 604 -23.63 -4.75 -12.71
N ILE A 605 -23.83 -4.65 -11.40
CA ILE A 605 -22.76 -4.87 -10.40
C ILE A 605 -22.41 -6.36 -10.32
N GLN A 606 -23.40 -7.24 -10.47
CA GLN A 606 -23.15 -8.68 -10.56
C GLN A 606 -22.48 -9.03 -11.90
N ALA A 607 -22.88 -8.37 -12.99
CA ALA A 607 -22.26 -8.52 -14.29
C ALA A 607 -20.77 -8.16 -14.26
N SER A 608 -20.37 -7.05 -13.63
CA SER A 608 -18.95 -6.69 -13.52
C SER A 608 -18.13 -7.73 -12.76
N ALA A 609 -18.69 -8.36 -11.72
CA ALA A 609 -18.02 -9.44 -11.01
C ALA A 609 -17.78 -10.66 -11.92
N MET A 610 -18.79 -11.07 -12.70
CA MET A 610 -18.67 -12.18 -13.65
C MET A 610 -17.68 -11.88 -14.78
N MET A 611 -17.69 -10.65 -15.29
CA MET A 611 -16.76 -10.21 -16.34
C MET A 611 -15.31 -10.14 -15.86
N ALA A 612 -15.07 -10.02 -14.56
CA ALA A 612 -13.71 -10.07 -14.00
C ALA A 612 -13.16 -11.51 -13.90
N GLU A 613 -14.02 -12.53 -13.88
CA GLU A 613 -13.62 -13.95 -13.79
C GLU A 613 -13.52 -14.63 -15.15
N SER A 614 -14.34 -14.22 -16.12
CA SER A 614 -14.43 -14.83 -17.45
C SER A 614 -14.59 -13.77 -18.53
N ARG A 615 -14.09 -14.05 -19.74
CA ARG A 615 -14.22 -13.15 -20.89
C ARG A 615 -15.65 -13.16 -21.44
N PHE A 616 -16.28 -12.00 -21.45
CA PHE A 616 -17.53 -11.74 -22.17
C PHE A 616 -17.23 -10.87 -23.40
N SER A 617 -18.03 -11.00 -24.45
CA SER A 617 -17.93 -10.16 -25.66
C SER A 617 -19.15 -9.26 -25.84
N LEU A 618 -20.29 -9.63 -25.25
CA LEU A 618 -21.57 -8.94 -25.45
C LEU A 618 -22.42 -8.86 -24.17
N LEU A 619 -22.94 -7.68 -23.89
CA LEU A 619 -23.96 -7.40 -22.88
C LEU A 619 -25.24 -6.86 -23.55
N ILE A 620 -26.35 -7.57 -23.39
CA ILE A 620 -27.65 -7.19 -23.92
C ILE A 620 -28.59 -6.74 -22.80
N VAL A 621 -29.29 -5.63 -23.00
CA VAL A 621 -30.41 -5.18 -22.15
C VAL A 621 -31.68 -5.03 -23.00
N ASP A 622 -32.60 -5.99 -22.87
CA ASP A 622 -33.84 -6.06 -23.66
C ASP A 622 -35.09 -5.96 -22.76
N SER A 623 -35.75 -4.82 -22.60
CA SER A 623 -35.40 -3.48 -23.09
C SER A 623 -34.96 -2.55 -21.96
N ALA A 624 -34.13 -1.56 -22.29
CA ALA A 624 -33.59 -0.62 -21.30
C ALA A 624 -34.68 0.28 -20.67
N MET A 625 -35.79 0.53 -21.38
CA MET A 625 -36.80 1.52 -20.98
C MET A 625 -38.14 0.93 -20.50
N ALA A 626 -38.37 -0.39 -20.59
CA ALA A 626 -39.66 -0.97 -20.20
C ALA A 626 -40.03 -0.70 -18.74
N LEU A 627 -39.11 -0.99 -17.80
CA LEU A 627 -39.33 -0.82 -16.36
C LEU A 627 -39.41 0.67 -15.96
N TYR A 628 -38.58 1.52 -16.57
CA TYR A 628 -38.61 2.97 -16.33
C TYR A 628 -39.93 3.64 -16.73
N ARG A 629 -40.74 2.99 -17.58
CA ARG A 629 -42.04 3.50 -18.00
C ARG A 629 -43.15 3.22 -16.99
N THR A 630 -43.03 2.13 -16.24
CA THR A 630 -44.01 1.73 -15.22
C THR A 630 -43.66 2.24 -13.84
N ASP A 631 -42.37 2.22 -13.50
CA ASP A 631 -41.89 2.52 -12.15
C ASP A 631 -41.92 4.02 -11.85
N TYR A 632 -41.85 4.87 -12.88
CA TYR A 632 -41.90 6.32 -12.75
C TYR A 632 -43.08 6.90 -13.52
N SER A 633 -44.08 7.37 -12.79
CA SER A 633 -45.38 7.74 -13.34
C SER A 633 -45.60 9.26 -13.37
N GLY A 634 -46.07 9.76 -14.51
CA GLY A 634 -46.47 11.17 -14.65
C GLY A 634 -45.28 12.16 -14.79
N ARG A 635 -45.62 13.45 -14.91
CA ARG A 635 -44.61 14.52 -15.16
C ARG A 635 -43.79 14.89 -13.93
N GLY A 636 -44.31 14.67 -12.73
CA GLY A 636 -43.64 15.03 -11.47
C GLY A 636 -42.39 14.21 -11.17
N GLU A 637 -42.34 12.94 -11.61
CA GLU A 637 -41.23 12.02 -11.37
C GLU A 637 -40.20 11.98 -12.52
N LEU A 638 -40.40 12.81 -13.54
CA LEU A 638 -39.55 12.83 -14.74
C LEU A 638 -38.08 13.10 -14.38
N SER A 639 -37.81 14.04 -13.46
CA SER A 639 -36.45 14.37 -13.06
C SER A 639 -35.73 13.18 -12.39
N ALA A 640 -36.40 12.50 -11.47
CA ALA A 640 -35.88 11.31 -10.79
C ALA A 640 -35.61 10.17 -11.79
N ARG A 641 -36.56 9.91 -12.69
CA ARG A 641 -36.40 8.93 -13.78
C ARG A 641 -35.19 9.23 -14.65
N GLN A 642 -35.05 10.48 -15.10
CA GLN A 642 -33.93 10.90 -15.95
C GLN A 642 -32.58 10.78 -15.23
N MET A 643 -32.49 11.13 -13.94
CA MET A 643 -31.27 10.95 -13.15
C MET A 643 -30.92 9.48 -12.90
N HIS A 644 -31.93 8.63 -12.66
CA HIS A 644 -31.70 7.19 -12.48
C HIS A 644 -31.26 6.54 -13.80
N LEU A 645 -31.91 6.86 -14.92
CA LEU A 645 -31.53 6.39 -16.26
C LEU A 645 -30.12 6.83 -16.64
N ALA A 646 -29.73 8.07 -16.35
CA ALA A 646 -28.37 8.56 -16.62
C ALA A 646 -27.30 7.77 -15.87
N ARG A 647 -27.57 7.38 -14.62
CA ARG A 647 -26.66 6.53 -13.83
C ARG A 647 -26.55 5.13 -14.44
N PHE A 648 -27.67 4.53 -14.83
CA PHE A 648 -27.71 3.21 -15.47
C PHE A 648 -26.92 3.19 -16.79
N LEU A 649 -27.17 4.15 -17.68
CA LEU A 649 -26.46 4.25 -18.96
C LEU A 649 -24.96 4.52 -18.77
N ARG A 650 -24.58 5.32 -17.75
CA ARG A 650 -23.17 5.54 -17.41
C ARG A 650 -22.50 4.26 -16.87
N MET A 651 -23.21 3.43 -16.13
CA MET A 651 -22.68 2.12 -15.69
C MET A 651 -22.46 1.19 -16.88
N LEU A 652 -23.41 1.15 -17.84
CA LEU A 652 -23.23 0.39 -19.08
C LEU A 652 -22.01 0.84 -19.88
N LEU A 653 -21.83 2.15 -20.04
CA LEU A 653 -20.65 2.69 -20.74
C LEU A 653 -19.37 2.31 -20.00
N ARG A 654 -19.36 2.38 -18.66
CA ARG A 654 -18.23 1.97 -17.84
C ARG A 654 -17.87 0.49 -18.04
N LEU A 655 -18.86 -0.40 -18.15
CA LEU A 655 -18.62 -1.82 -18.44
C LEU A 655 -18.01 -2.02 -19.85
N ALA A 656 -18.48 -1.25 -20.84
CA ALA A 656 -17.92 -1.27 -22.18
C ALA A 656 -16.44 -0.84 -22.19
N ASP A 657 -16.10 0.23 -21.45
CA ASP A 657 -14.73 0.74 -21.34
C ASP A 657 -13.81 -0.18 -20.51
N GLU A 658 -14.32 -0.77 -19.41
CA GLU A 658 -13.54 -1.62 -18.50
C GLU A 658 -13.22 -3.00 -19.09
N PHE A 659 -14.19 -3.63 -19.74
CA PHE A 659 -14.07 -5.01 -20.21
C PHE A 659 -13.97 -5.12 -21.73
N GLY A 660 -14.09 -4.02 -22.46
CA GLY A 660 -14.09 -4.03 -23.93
C GLY A 660 -15.28 -4.78 -24.53
N VAL A 661 -16.41 -4.87 -23.82
CA VAL A 661 -17.61 -5.57 -24.30
C VAL A 661 -18.45 -4.69 -25.23
N ALA A 662 -19.14 -5.29 -26.19
CA ALA A 662 -20.21 -4.62 -26.92
C ALA A 662 -21.44 -4.52 -26.03
N VAL A 663 -22.06 -3.34 -25.95
CA VAL A 663 -23.32 -3.16 -25.20
C VAL A 663 -24.45 -2.88 -26.17
N VAL A 664 -25.46 -3.75 -26.18
CA VAL A 664 -26.65 -3.60 -27.02
C VAL A 664 -27.87 -3.38 -26.14
N ILE A 665 -28.55 -2.26 -26.35
CA ILE A 665 -29.79 -1.94 -25.64
C ILE A 665 -30.95 -1.87 -26.63
N THR A 666 -32.09 -2.44 -26.28
CA THR A 666 -33.31 -2.24 -27.06
C THR A 666 -34.17 -1.15 -26.43
N ASN A 667 -34.89 -0.41 -27.28
CA ASN A 667 -35.78 0.65 -26.85
C ASN A 667 -37.11 0.63 -27.63
N GLN A 668 -38.14 1.18 -27.00
CA GLN A 668 -39.48 1.29 -27.54
C GLN A 668 -39.70 2.70 -28.13
N VAL A 669 -40.73 2.84 -28.96
CA VAL A 669 -41.14 4.13 -29.54
C VAL A 669 -42.49 4.58 -28.99
N VAL A 670 -42.71 5.89 -28.99
CA VAL A 670 -43.99 6.54 -28.66
C VAL A 670 -44.43 7.45 -29.80
N ALA A 671 -45.74 7.56 -29.98
CA ALA A 671 -46.32 8.51 -30.92
C ALA A 671 -46.27 9.94 -30.34
N GLN A 672 -45.87 10.91 -31.16
CA GLN A 672 -45.92 12.31 -30.79
C GLN A 672 -47.32 12.87 -31.07
N VAL A 673 -48.04 13.27 -30.01
CA VAL A 673 -49.43 13.77 -30.09
C VAL A 673 -49.53 15.31 -30.01
N ASP A 674 -48.43 15.99 -29.69
CA ASP A 674 -48.39 17.45 -29.52
C ASP A 674 -47.87 18.17 -30.79
N GLY A 675 -48.77 18.88 -31.48
CA GLY A 675 -48.45 19.92 -32.46
C GLY A 675 -49.33 19.92 -33.73
N GLY A 676 -49.88 21.09 -34.11
CA GLY A 676 -50.67 21.33 -35.33
C GLY A 676 -49.94 21.10 -36.67
N MET A 677 -48.74 20.50 -36.63
CA MET A 677 -47.90 20.12 -37.77
C MET A 677 -47.90 18.59 -38.02
N ALA A 678 -48.71 17.81 -37.27
CA ALA A 678 -48.83 16.36 -37.47
C ALA A 678 -49.23 15.94 -38.90
N MET A 679 -49.83 16.85 -39.68
CA MET A 679 -50.20 16.63 -41.09
C MET A 679 -49.02 16.64 -42.08
N PHE A 680 -47.83 17.10 -41.67
CA PHE A 680 -46.64 17.22 -42.54
C PHE A 680 -45.44 16.39 -42.08
N ASN A 681 -45.57 15.61 -41.01
CA ASN A 681 -44.48 14.81 -40.47
C ASN A 681 -44.65 13.34 -40.91
N ALA A 682 -43.77 12.88 -41.80
CA ALA A 682 -43.90 11.58 -42.48
C ALA A 682 -43.73 10.36 -41.53
N ASP A 683 -43.09 10.52 -40.37
CA ASP A 683 -43.04 9.50 -39.31
C ASP A 683 -43.17 10.15 -37.91
N PRO A 684 -44.37 10.16 -37.29
CA PRO A 684 -44.64 10.89 -36.04
C PRO A 684 -44.07 10.19 -34.77
N LYS A 685 -43.08 9.32 -34.91
CA LYS A 685 -42.61 8.41 -33.85
C LYS A 685 -41.25 8.81 -33.33
N LYS A 686 -41.07 8.73 -32.01
CA LYS A 686 -39.80 9.03 -31.34
C LYS A 686 -39.43 7.94 -30.34
N PRO A 687 -38.13 7.62 -30.19
CA PRO A 687 -37.68 6.70 -29.14
C PRO A 687 -37.89 7.30 -27.74
N ILE A 688 -38.09 6.43 -26.76
CA ILE A 688 -38.31 6.82 -25.35
C ILE A 688 -36.96 7.13 -24.67
N GLY A 689 -36.97 7.97 -23.63
CA GLY A 689 -35.76 8.30 -22.84
C GLY A 689 -35.18 9.70 -23.11
N GLY A 690 -35.58 10.31 -24.23
CA GLY A 690 -35.22 11.68 -24.58
C GLY A 690 -33.72 11.87 -24.79
N ASN A 691 -33.22 13.08 -24.51
CA ASN A 691 -31.84 13.46 -24.81
C ASN A 691 -30.80 12.65 -24.01
N ILE A 692 -31.14 12.16 -22.82
CA ILE A 692 -30.19 11.36 -22.02
C ILE A 692 -29.84 10.06 -22.72
N MET A 693 -30.83 9.36 -23.28
CA MET A 693 -30.59 8.16 -24.08
C MET A 693 -29.83 8.51 -25.35
N ALA A 694 -30.26 9.57 -26.05
CA ALA A 694 -29.65 9.99 -27.31
C ALA A 694 -28.16 10.33 -27.18
N HIS A 695 -27.73 10.97 -26.09
CA HIS A 695 -26.33 11.32 -25.88
C HIS A 695 -25.46 10.18 -25.33
N ALA A 696 -26.06 9.19 -24.66
CA ALA A 696 -25.32 8.07 -24.10
C ALA A 696 -25.07 6.95 -25.14
N SER A 697 -26.01 6.75 -26.06
CA SER A 697 -25.89 5.78 -27.14
C SER A 697 -24.96 6.31 -28.23
N THR A 698 -23.89 5.57 -28.53
CA THR A 698 -22.92 5.94 -29.57
C THR A 698 -23.48 5.71 -30.97
N THR A 699 -24.18 4.60 -31.18
CA THR A 699 -24.83 4.28 -32.46
C THR A 699 -26.29 3.92 -32.22
N ARG A 700 -27.19 4.43 -33.05
CA ARG A 700 -28.64 4.29 -32.89
C ARG A 700 -29.24 3.74 -34.17
N LEU A 701 -29.90 2.60 -34.07
CA LEU A 701 -30.48 1.86 -35.18
C LEU A 701 -32.00 1.89 -35.10
N TYR A 702 -32.64 2.41 -36.15
CA TYR A 702 -34.09 2.43 -36.28
C TYR A 702 -34.59 1.25 -37.12
N LEU A 703 -35.38 0.37 -36.50
CA LEU A 703 -35.99 -0.78 -37.17
C LEU A 703 -37.45 -0.52 -37.52
N ARG A 704 -37.80 -0.72 -38.79
CA ARG A 704 -39.18 -0.67 -39.30
C ARG A 704 -39.55 -1.92 -40.08
N LYS A 705 -40.86 -2.20 -40.18
CA LYS A 705 -41.36 -3.35 -40.94
C LYS A 705 -41.23 -3.11 -42.44
N GLY A 706 -40.67 -4.08 -43.16
CA GLY A 706 -40.69 -4.16 -44.61
C GLY A 706 -41.87 -5.03 -45.08
N ARG A 707 -41.77 -5.57 -46.30
CA ARG A 707 -42.75 -6.51 -46.85
C ARG A 707 -42.48 -7.94 -46.32
N GLY A 708 -43.53 -8.62 -45.86
CA GLY A 708 -43.43 -10.00 -45.38
C GLY A 708 -42.50 -10.17 -44.18
N GLU A 709 -41.49 -11.03 -44.33
CA GLU A 709 -40.47 -11.32 -43.31
C GLU A 709 -39.35 -10.27 -43.27
N ASN A 710 -39.26 -9.43 -44.31
CA ASN A 710 -38.23 -8.40 -44.42
C ASN A 710 -38.48 -7.24 -43.46
N ARG A 711 -37.40 -6.67 -42.97
CA ARG A 711 -37.32 -5.51 -42.09
C ARG A 711 -36.29 -4.54 -42.66
N VAL A 712 -36.43 -3.28 -42.32
CA VAL A 712 -35.49 -2.23 -42.75
C VAL A 712 -34.83 -1.66 -41.51
N CYS A 713 -33.51 -1.63 -41.52
CA CYS A 713 -32.69 -0.97 -40.51
C CYS A 713 -32.16 0.34 -41.09
N LYS A 714 -32.35 1.44 -40.38
CA LYS A 714 -31.76 2.75 -40.71
C LYS A 714 -30.77 3.14 -39.61
N ILE A 715 -29.59 3.63 -40.00
CA ILE A 715 -28.70 4.33 -39.07
C ILE A 715 -29.33 5.70 -38.77
N TYR A 716 -29.73 5.89 -37.51
CA TYR A 716 -30.38 7.10 -37.04
C TYR A 716 -29.37 8.12 -36.52
N ASP A 717 -28.31 7.64 -35.86
CA ASP A 717 -27.23 8.47 -35.32
C ASP A 717 -25.97 7.60 -35.16
N SER A 718 -24.81 8.11 -35.55
CA SER A 718 -23.50 7.47 -35.40
C SER A 718 -22.40 8.52 -35.60
N PRO A 719 -21.28 8.46 -34.84
CA PRO A 719 -20.16 9.37 -34.99
C PRO A 719 -19.35 9.15 -36.28
N CYS A 720 -19.40 7.94 -36.85
CA CYS A 720 -18.55 7.53 -37.98
C CYS A 720 -19.33 7.03 -39.20
N LEU A 721 -20.54 6.50 -39.02
CA LEU A 721 -21.31 5.91 -40.10
C LEU A 721 -22.29 6.93 -40.71
N PRO A 722 -22.39 7.00 -42.05
CA PRO A 722 -23.37 7.86 -42.71
C PRO A 722 -24.80 7.35 -42.51
N GLU A 723 -25.78 8.26 -42.60
CA GLU A 723 -27.20 7.85 -42.64
C GLU A 723 -27.47 7.00 -43.89
N ALA A 724 -27.75 5.72 -43.68
CA ALA A 724 -28.09 4.76 -44.71
C ALA A 724 -29.13 3.76 -44.20
N GLU A 725 -29.75 3.03 -45.13
CA GLU A 725 -30.71 1.96 -44.83
C GLU A 725 -30.27 0.65 -45.46
N ALA A 726 -30.53 -0.46 -44.77
CA ALA A 726 -30.33 -1.81 -45.26
C ALA A 726 -31.56 -2.67 -44.94
N VAL A 727 -31.77 -3.71 -45.75
CA VAL A 727 -32.89 -4.63 -45.59
C VAL A 727 -32.34 -5.94 -45.03
N PHE A 728 -33.04 -6.52 -44.06
CA PHE A 728 -32.72 -7.83 -43.51
C PHE A 728 -33.99 -8.66 -43.33
N ALA A 729 -33.87 -9.97 -43.20
CA ALA A 729 -34.99 -10.87 -42.96
C ALA A 729 -34.90 -11.53 -41.59
N ILE A 730 -36.07 -11.86 -41.04
CA ILE A 730 -36.19 -12.70 -39.85
C ILE A 730 -36.57 -14.10 -40.30
N ASN A 731 -35.60 -15.02 -40.30
CA ASN A 731 -35.76 -16.41 -40.72
C ASN A 731 -35.89 -17.34 -39.50
N ASP A 732 -36.20 -18.62 -39.71
CA ASP A 732 -36.28 -19.62 -38.63
C ASP A 732 -34.94 -19.88 -37.93
N ASP A 733 -33.82 -19.51 -38.55
CA ASP A 733 -32.45 -19.66 -38.06
C ASP A 733 -31.81 -18.32 -37.64
N GLY A 734 -32.62 -17.29 -37.41
CA GLY A 734 -32.19 -15.99 -36.89
C GLY A 734 -32.31 -14.83 -37.88
N ILE A 735 -31.51 -13.78 -37.67
CA ILE A 735 -31.39 -12.66 -38.61
C ILE A 735 -30.49 -13.06 -39.79
N GLY A 736 -30.96 -12.83 -41.01
CA GLY A 736 -30.18 -13.10 -42.22
C GLY A 736 -30.53 -12.14 -43.36
N ASP A 737 -29.92 -12.38 -44.52
CA ASP A 737 -30.19 -11.59 -45.71
C ASP A 737 -31.59 -11.91 -46.28
N PRO A 738 -32.25 -10.96 -46.94
CA PRO A 738 -33.52 -11.21 -47.62
C PRO A 738 -33.38 -12.34 -48.65
N LYS A 739 -34.35 -13.26 -48.69
CA LYS A 739 -34.45 -14.22 -49.79
C LYS A 739 -34.95 -13.49 -51.04
N ASP A 740 -34.32 -13.76 -52.17
CA ASP A 740 -34.68 -13.21 -53.49
C ASP A 740 -36.15 -13.46 -53.86
#